data_AF-A0A0W0S1Y2-F1
#
_entry.id   AF-A0A0W0S1Y2-F1
#
_cell.length_a   1.000
_cell.length_b   1.000
_cell.length_c   1.000
_cell.angle_alpha   90.00
_cell.angle_beta   90.00
_cell.angle_gamma   90.00
#
_symmetry.space_group_name_H-M   'P 1'
#
loop_
_entity.id
_entity.type
_entity.pdbx_description
1 polymer ?
#
loop_
_entity_poly.entity_id
_entity_poly.type
_entity_poly.pdbx_seq_one_letter_code
_entity_poly.pdbx_strand_id
1 'polypeptide(L)'
;MLVYNGKELIKFKDKTGGKNRNEIDGFYRDSEGNEFFIKKPGDPKELFTELFAGLLLDEFKQCGLIPEPYHRSFICANFIQIEDGSYALIQPKASFKELHKIIGTGNRQGTDRDPVKEMFLGPSYYLLLTTALENYFALSLVLMVSLMIGDYSVHSGNVVCLDSDHPITQFARIDLGAAFRYFGYKENNLDILNPYEYHGWFNPTSFTKGYVLNYKHITGLFPAIAKKAQQFKEQVDHKLLEDIVTTVLQKIPSDLIKDNVKEEVAQYIGIESFKEVKLGIKVNQQQFPLDLIEILQLRLKKISELQDISPEKSKPTLYRSLSSDDLIAQDKLILPANEGLPFPEQLSVWQETLTTGKDILTVNRVNLPQLVAEFNSFIDIVIKQAELISQRPYSSPPHTCPMTKATECAEAMALRQLFTLNNDGTPAFNDKSILGHKRSTNSPWQDVEKILFAGFNVIVTIRVARQTQLSFNPTGAKDDALKTLFSALQVSLASFRKNYQLLLEKLVLTLARNTQETTPNVSFLPDKPIPTQSEIEDAPCLNTKLGLHLLKITKQLQKKMQQDYLLTQAIANSKIEPFPINLIKDLLILKEFHDSQIALNQENQLGEDYNSSIHQFYKEALSTRLSGDSLPLQINALLKSAYQKFQAQQKTRILSESLVMIGSLFDGLGLIVGLGHKVLDKTFLFNSASTSTEGSSNVRLIKNDTSATCEPNSSLLDPT
;
A
#
# COMPACT_ATOMS: atom_id res chain seq x y z
N MET A 1 38.45 21.52 7.80
CA MET A 1 38.17 20.49 8.79
C MET A 1 36.84 20.79 9.47
N LEU A 2 35.80 20.02 9.13
CA LEU A 2 34.51 20.08 9.82
C LEU A 2 34.52 19.06 10.95
N VAL A 3 34.04 19.44 12.13
CA VAL A 3 33.97 18.55 13.30
C VAL A 3 32.53 18.49 13.78
N TYR A 4 32.02 17.27 13.97
CA TYR A 4 30.68 17.02 14.51
C TYR A 4 30.75 15.96 15.61
N ASN A 5 30.17 16.25 16.78
CA ASN A 5 30.23 15.38 17.97
C ASN A 5 31.65 14.88 18.30
N GLY A 6 32.64 15.78 18.17
CA GLY A 6 34.05 15.48 18.45
C GLY A 6 34.77 14.67 17.37
N LYS A 7 34.12 14.38 16.23
CA LYS A 7 34.69 13.61 15.12
C LYS A 7 34.89 14.47 13.89
N GLU A 8 36.02 14.28 13.22
CA GLU A 8 36.31 14.92 11.94
C GLU A 8 35.42 14.32 10.84
N LEU A 9 34.90 15.20 9.98
CA LEU A 9 34.08 14.85 8.83
C LEU A 9 34.83 15.11 7.52
N ILE A 10 34.91 14.08 6.67
CA ILE A 10 35.56 14.16 5.37
C ILE A 10 34.49 14.14 4.26
N LYS A 11 34.51 15.15 3.38
CA LYS A 11 33.60 15.21 2.23
C LYS A 11 33.98 14.12 1.23
N PHE A 12 33.01 13.31 0.80
CA PHE A 12 33.26 12.24 -0.18
C PHE A 12 32.38 12.33 -1.43
N LYS A 13 31.34 13.18 -1.43
CA LYS A 13 30.47 13.36 -2.58
C LYS A 13 29.80 14.74 -2.57
N ASP A 14 29.70 15.38 -3.72
CA ASP A 14 28.93 16.62 -3.87
C ASP A 14 27.43 16.37 -3.97
N LYS A 15 26.65 17.38 -3.59
CA LYS A 15 25.21 17.40 -3.80
C LYS A 15 24.92 17.64 -5.29
N THR A 16 24.04 16.83 -5.88
CA THR A 16 23.69 16.92 -7.30
C THR A 16 22.38 17.67 -7.58
N GLY A 17 21.60 18.02 -6.55
CA GLY A 17 20.27 18.66 -6.69
C GLY A 17 20.01 19.80 -5.70
N GLY A 18 18.86 20.47 -5.80
CA GLY A 18 18.45 21.56 -4.89
C GLY A 18 18.99 22.96 -5.23
N LYS A 19 18.40 24.00 -4.63
CA LYS A 19 18.64 25.42 -4.95
C LYS A 19 19.98 25.97 -4.44
N ASN A 20 20.40 25.52 -3.26
CA ASN A 20 21.66 25.96 -2.66
C ASN A 20 22.83 25.15 -3.22
N ARG A 21 23.89 25.85 -3.61
CA ARG A 21 25.15 25.32 -4.13
C ARG A 21 26.33 26.01 -3.44
N ASN A 22 26.40 25.88 -2.11
CA ASN A 22 27.60 26.27 -1.38
C ASN A 22 28.69 25.21 -1.56
N GLU A 23 29.96 25.60 -1.51
CA GLU A 23 31.09 24.68 -1.59
C GLU A 23 31.05 23.60 -0.51
N ILE A 24 30.52 23.94 0.68
CA ILE A 24 30.37 22.98 1.77
C ILE A 24 29.19 22.01 1.56
N ASP A 25 28.30 22.26 0.62
CA ASP A 25 27.13 21.41 0.40
C ASP A 25 27.57 20.03 -0.12
N GLY A 26 27.14 18.96 0.53
CA GLY A 26 27.48 17.61 0.09
C GLY A 26 27.34 16.54 1.16
N PHE A 27 27.96 15.39 0.89
CA PHE A 27 27.95 14.22 1.74
C PHE A 27 29.32 14.03 2.39
N TYR A 28 29.28 13.77 3.68
CA TYR A 28 30.44 13.68 4.56
C TYR A 28 30.40 12.37 5.33
N ARG A 29 31.58 11.86 5.71
CA ARG A 29 31.71 10.64 6.49
C ARG A 29 32.66 10.88 7.66
N ASP A 30 32.34 10.33 8.83
CA ASP A 30 33.25 10.31 9.98
C ASP A 30 34.20 9.10 9.94
N SER A 31 35.11 9.03 10.93
CA SER A 31 36.06 7.92 11.07
C SER A 31 35.42 6.56 11.38
N GLU A 32 34.17 6.53 11.83
CA GLU A 32 33.41 5.30 12.14
C GLU A 32 32.54 4.84 10.97
N GLY A 33 32.51 5.59 9.87
CA GLY A 33 31.71 5.27 8.70
C GLY A 33 30.29 5.83 8.71
N ASN A 34 29.92 6.65 9.71
CA ASN A 34 28.64 7.33 9.72
C ASN A 34 28.62 8.40 8.63
N GLU A 35 27.56 8.41 7.82
CA GLU A 35 27.42 9.33 6.70
C GLU A 35 26.39 10.42 7.00
N PHE A 36 26.74 11.64 6.60
CA PHE A 36 25.95 12.84 6.83
C PHE A 36 25.76 13.60 5.54
N PHE A 37 24.67 14.36 5.47
CA PHE A 37 24.48 15.39 4.47
C PHE A 37 24.58 16.75 5.15
N ILE A 38 25.40 17.65 4.60
CA ILE A 38 25.56 19.01 5.08
C ILE A 38 25.07 19.97 4.01
N LYS A 39 24.27 20.97 4.41
CA LYS A 39 23.87 22.10 3.56
C LYS A 39 24.04 23.42 4.30
N LYS A 40 24.48 24.46 3.58
CA LYS A 40 24.45 25.86 4.05
C LYS A 40 23.27 26.58 3.39
N PRO A 41 22.16 26.84 4.11
CA PRO A 41 21.12 27.73 3.60
C PRO A 41 21.70 29.11 3.29
N GLY A 42 21.33 29.68 2.14
CA GLY A 42 21.70 31.06 1.78
C GLY A 42 20.93 32.10 2.58
N ASP A 43 19.72 31.76 3.05
CA ASP A 43 18.89 32.61 3.89
C ASP A 43 19.03 32.20 5.37
N PRO A 44 19.50 33.10 6.26
CA PRO A 44 19.57 32.86 7.70
C PRO A 44 18.22 32.47 8.34
N LYS A 45 17.10 32.91 7.76
CA LYS A 45 15.75 32.53 8.21
C LYS A 45 15.52 31.04 8.02
N GLU A 46 15.84 30.51 6.84
CA GLU A 46 15.73 29.08 6.53
C GLU A 46 16.66 28.25 7.41
N LEU A 47 17.90 28.72 7.67
CA LEU A 47 18.82 28.09 8.61
C LEU A 47 18.19 27.94 10.00
N PHE A 48 17.65 29.02 10.55
CA PHE A 48 17.01 28.98 11.87
C PHE A 48 15.78 28.08 11.87
N THR A 49 14.83 28.27 10.94
CA THR A 49 13.54 27.57 11.00
C THR A 49 13.68 26.07 10.76
N GLU A 50 14.60 25.65 9.88
CA GLU A 50 14.83 24.23 9.65
C GLU A 50 15.57 23.57 10.82
N LEU A 51 16.55 24.25 11.42
CA LEU A 51 17.20 23.79 12.64
C LEU A 51 16.19 23.67 13.79
N PHE A 52 15.39 24.71 14.01
CA PHE A 52 14.40 24.75 15.06
C PHE A 52 13.36 23.63 14.90
N ALA A 53 12.89 23.39 13.67
CA ALA A 53 12.01 22.25 13.38
C ALA A 53 12.67 20.90 13.66
N GLY A 54 13.94 20.73 13.25
CA GLY A 54 14.69 19.50 13.49
C GLY A 54 14.84 19.19 14.99
N LEU A 55 15.32 20.17 15.76
CA LEU A 55 15.49 20.04 17.21
C LEU A 55 14.16 19.83 17.95
N LEU A 56 13.09 20.50 17.53
CA LEU A 56 11.76 20.31 18.11
C LEU A 56 11.25 18.87 17.93
N LEU A 57 11.44 18.30 16.75
CA LEU A 57 11.05 16.91 16.49
C LEU A 57 11.94 15.92 17.25
N ASP A 58 13.23 16.23 17.43
CA ASP A 58 14.11 15.41 18.25
C ASP A 58 13.71 15.43 19.73
N GLU A 59 13.26 16.58 20.28
CA GLU A 59 12.64 16.61 21.61
C GLU A 59 11.35 15.79 21.67
N PHE A 60 10.47 15.87 20.67
CA PHE A 60 9.26 15.05 20.65
C PHE A 60 9.56 13.55 20.64
N LYS A 61 10.65 13.12 19.98
CA LYS A 61 11.14 11.73 20.06
C LYS A 61 11.64 11.39 21.46
N GLN A 62 12.44 12.26 22.07
CA GLN A 62 13.02 12.06 23.40
C GLN A 62 11.96 12.00 24.51
N CYS A 63 10.92 12.83 24.41
CA CYS A 63 9.78 12.83 25.34
C CYS A 63 8.76 11.71 25.09
N GLY A 64 8.97 10.85 24.08
CA GLY A 64 8.06 9.75 23.74
C GLY A 64 6.76 10.18 23.05
N LEU A 65 6.63 11.46 22.66
CA LEU A 65 5.46 12.00 21.95
C LEU A 65 5.39 11.50 20.50
N ILE A 66 6.55 11.18 19.92
CA ILE A 66 6.68 10.39 18.70
C ILE A 66 7.14 8.98 19.11
N PRO A 67 6.32 7.94 18.89
CA PRO A 67 6.70 6.58 19.28
C PRO A 67 7.91 6.08 18.49
N GLU A 68 8.74 5.25 19.14
CA GLU A 68 10.02 4.75 18.61
C GLU A 68 9.95 4.19 17.18
N PRO A 69 8.95 3.38 16.77
CA PRO A 69 8.88 2.87 15.39
C PRO A 69 8.83 3.97 14.32
N TYR A 70 8.39 5.18 14.69
CA TYR A 70 8.28 6.32 13.80
C TYR A 70 9.51 7.24 13.81
N HIS A 71 10.52 7.01 14.66
CA HIS A 71 11.66 7.93 14.78
C HIS A 71 12.39 8.14 13.44
N ARG A 72 12.57 7.06 12.68
CA ARG A 72 13.19 7.10 11.35
C ARG A 72 12.36 7.84 10.30
N SER A 73 11.06 8.04 10.55
CA SER A 73 10.19 8.83 9.66
C SER A 73 10.52 10.33 9.66
N PHE A 74 11.36 10.81 10.58
CA PHE A 74 11.73 12.20 10.68
C PHE A 74 13.25 12.35 10.60
N ILE A 75 13.76 12.59 9.38
CA ILE A 75 15.17 12.84 9.12
C ILE A 75 15.40 14.34 9.36
N CYS A 76 15.78 14.66 10.58
CA CYS A 76 15.87 16.02 11.09
C CYS A 76 17.26 16.61 10.89
N ALA A 77 17.32 17.91 10.66
CA ALA A 77 18.57 18.66 10.65
C ALA A 77 18.99 19.05 12.07
N ASN A 78 20.30 19.07 12.28
CA ASN A 78 20.98 19.67 13.43
C ASN A 78 21.96 20.72 12.90
N PHE A 79 22.67 21.44 13.78
CA PHE A 79 23.66 22.43 13.37
C PHE A 79 25.06 21.83 13.34
N ILE A 80 25.91 22.41 12.51
CA ILE A 80 27.36 22.23 12.54
C ILE A 80 28.02 23.60 12.33
N GLN A 81 29.03 23.91 13.12
CA GLN A 81 29.83 25.11 12.93
C GLN A 81 30.91 24.84 11.86
N ILE A 82 31.12 25.81 10.98
CA ILE A 82 32.14 25.73 9.93
C ILE A 82 33.35 26.58 10.28
N GLU A 83 34.42 26.48 9.51
CA GLU A 83 35.72 27.12 9.83
C GLU A 83 35.66 28.64 9.98
N ASP A 84 34.78 29.32 9.25
CA ASP A 84 34.59 30.77 9.33
C ASP A 84 33.78 31.21 10.58
N GLY A 85 33.42 30.27 11.46
CA GLY A 85 32.61 30.49 12.66
C GLY A 85 31.10 30.52 12.40
N SER A 86 30.65 30.56 11.15
CA SER A 86 29.22 30.48 10.80
C SER A 86 28.68 29.04 10.89
N TYR A 87 27.39 28.89 10.64
CA TYR A 87 26.68 27.63 10.84
C TYR A 87 26.10 27.08 9.54
N ALA A 88 26.02 25.76 9.49
CA ALA A 88 25.35 24.98 8.47
C ALA A 88 24.42 23.94 9.12
N LEU A 89 23.60 23.30 8.29
CA LEU A 89 22.72 22.21 8.72
C LEU A 89 23.37 20.88 8.39
N ILE A 90 23.40 19.98 9.36
CA ILE A 90 23.84 18.59 9.22
C ILE A 90 22.68 17.65 9.48
N GLN A 91 22.50 16.64 8.63
CA GLN A 91 21.48 15.60 8.81
C GLN A 91 22.10 14.22 8.56
N PRO A 92 21.62 13.16 9.23
CA PRO A 92 22.06 11.81 8.91
C PRO A 92 21.69 11.44 7.48
N LYS A 93 22.57 10.75 6.76
CA LYS A 93 22.27 10.25 5.42
C LYS A 93 21.41 9.00 5.54
N ALA A 94 20.14 9.11 5.16
CA ALA A 94 19.24 7.98 5.06
C ALA A 94 19.18 7.45 3.62
N SER A 95 18.97 6.13 3.48
CA SER A 95 18.63 5.51 2.20
C SER A 95 17.12 5.51 2.03
N PHE A 96 16.64 6.04 0.91
CA PHE A 96 15.22 6.18 0.62
C PHE A 96 14.96 6.30 -0.87
N LYS A 97 13.69 6.09 -1.23
CA LYS A 97 13.12 6.36 -2.54
C LYS A 97 12.10 7.49 -2.47
N GLU A 98 12.28 8.50 -3.31
CA GLU A 98 11.37 9.63 -3.44
C GLU A 98 10.03 9.18 -4.03
N LEU A 99 8.92 9.76 -3.56
CA LEU A 99 7.58 9.32 -3.99
C LEU A 99 7.36 9.49 -5.48
N HIS A 100 7.95 10.51 -6.14
CA HIS A 100 7.75 10.70 -7.58
C HIS A 100 8.29 9.53 -8.41
N LYS A 101 9.26 8.76 -7.88
CA LYS A 101 9.77 7.54 -8.49
C LYS A 101 8.88 6.33 -8.22
N ILE A 102 7.97 6.41 -7.24
CA ILE A 102 7.00 5.36 -6.89
C ILE A 102 5.72 5.58 -7.69
N ILE A 103 5.16 6.79 -7.64
CA ILE A 103 3.89 7.13 -8.30
C ILE A 103 4.07 7.58 -9.76
N GLY A 104 5.31 7.74 -10.23
CA GLY A 104 5.59 8.08 -11.62
C GLY A 104 5.33 9.55 -11.98
N THR A 105 5.50 10.47 -11.04
CA THR A 105 5.39 11.93 -11.26
C THR A 105 6.73 12.62 -11.53
N GLY A 106 7.78 11.84 -11.82
CA GLY A 106 9.09 12.38 -12.22
C GLY A 106 9.05 13.16 -13.53
N ASN A 107 10.02 14.06 -13.70
CA ASN A 107 10.32 14.74 -14.96
C ASN A 107 10.79 13.74 -16.04
N ARG A 108 11.03 14.22 -17.27
CA ARG A 108 11.42 13.37 -18.40
C ARG A 108 12.67 12.52 -18.15
N GLN A 109 13.59 13.01 -17.32
CA GLN A 109 14.83 12.30 -16.94
C GLN A 109 14.66 11.40 -15.70
N GLY A 110 13.53 11.47 -15.00
CA GLY A 110 13.28 10.74 -13.76
C GLY A 110 14.17 11.16 -12.57
N THR A 111 14.89 12.28 -12.70
CA THR A 111 15.87 12.73 -11.70
C THR A 111 15.26 13.59 -10.60
N ASP A 112 14.12 14.22 -10.89
CA ASP A 112 13.37 15.06 -9.96
C ASP A 112 11.87 14.96 -10.30
N ARG A 113 11.02 15.46 -9.40
CA ARG A 113 9.58 15.57 -9.63
C ARG A 113 9.27 16.56 -10.75
N ASP A 114 8.14 16.35 -11.42
CA ASP A 114 7.53 17.34 -12.32
C ASP A 114 6.49 18.17 -11.54
N PRO A 115 6.78 19.45 -11.21
CA PRO A 115 5.86 20.29 -10.43
C PRO A 115 4.52 20.50 -11.11
N VAL A 116 4.48 20.59 -12.45
CA VAL A 116 3.26 20.86 -13.22
C VAL A 116 2.39 19.62 -13.25
N LYS A 117 3.00 18.44 -13.44
CA LYS A 117 2.31 17.16 -13.41
C LYS A 117 1.67 16.89 -12.05
N GLU A 118 2.38 17.15 -10.95
CA GLU A 118 1.83 16.98 -9.60
C GLU A 118 0.76 18.01 -9.27
N MET A 119 0.84 19.21 -9.81
CA MET A 119 -0.18 20.24 -9.58
C MET A 119 -1.52 19.85 -10.21
N PHE A 120 -1.53 19.44 -11.49
CA PHE A 120 -2.78 19.17 -12.21
C PHE A 120 -3.32 17.76 -11.99
N LEU A 121 -2.44 16.78 -11.79
CA LEU A 121 -2.81 15.36 -11.71
C LEU A 121 -2.44 14.72 -10.37
N GLY A 122 -1.80 15.47 -9.46
CA GLY A 122 -1.34 15.00 -8.16
C GLY A 122 -2.37 14.18 -7.38
N PRO A 123 -3.62 14.65 -7.20
CA PRO A 123 -4.65 13.89 -6.49
C PRO A 123 -4.86 12.47 -7.03
N SER A 124 -4.74 12.27 -8.34
CA SER A 124 -4.88 10.96 -8.96
C SER A 124 -3.61 10.10 -8.81
N TYR A 125 -2.43 10.71 -8.90
CA TYR A 125 -1.16 9.98 -8.74
C TYR A 125 -0.88 9.59 -7.30
N TYR A 126 -1.18 10.45 -6.33
CA TYR A 126 -0.93 10.19 -4.92
C TYR A 126 -1.87 9.09 -4.39
N LEU A 127 -3.02 8.86 -5.04
CA LEU A 127 -3.85 7.68 -4.78
C LEU A 127 -3.09 6.37 -4.97
N LEU A 128 -2.07 6.35 -5.85
CA LEU A 128 -1.24 5.17 -6.09
C LEU A 128 -0.38 4.81 -4.87
N LEU A 129 -0.17 5.73 -3.92
CA LEU A 129 0.55 5.42 -2.69
C LEU A 129 -0.16 4.33 -1.87
N THR A 130 -1.49 4.26 -1.92
CA THR A 130 -2.26 3.27 -1.15
C THR A 130 -2.56 1.99 -1.93
N THR A 131 -2.39 1.99 -3.26
CA THR A 131 -2.60 0.81 -4.11
C THR A 131 -1.30 0.13 -4.54
N ALA A 132 -0.21 0.88 -4.69
CA ALA A 132 1.10 0.34 -5.06
C ALA A 132 1.88 -0.20 -3.86
N LEU A 133 1.50 0.15 -2.63
CA LEU A 133 2.14 -0.28 -1.40
C LEU A 133 1.14 -1.12 -0.60
N GLU A 134 1.48 -2.38 -0.31
CA GLU A 134 0.60 -3.29 0.44
C GLU A 134 0.73 -3.09 1.96
N ASN A 135 1.95 -2.96 2.46
CA ASN A 135 2.26 -2.82 3.89
C ASN A 135 3.02 -1.51 4.10
N TYR A 136 2.37 -0.51 4.66
CA TYR A 136 3.02 0.78 4.92
C TYR A 136 2.55 1.44 6.21
N PHE A 137 3.37 2.37 6.72
CA PHE A 137 3.02 3.17 7.88
C PHE A 137 3.67 4.56 7.86
N ALA A 138 3.30 5.39 8.84
CA ALA A 138 3.84 6.73 9.12
C ALA A 138 3.36 7.88 8.23
N LEU A 139 2.71 7.65 7.08
CA LEU A 139 2.27 8.75 6.21
C LEU A 139 1.37 9.78 6.93
N SER A 140 0.36 9.30 7.66
CA SER A 140 -0.53 10.18 8.44
C SER A 140 0.21 10.95 9.54
N LEU A 141 1.21 10.36 10.17
CA LEU A 141 2.01 11.02 11.21
C LEU A 141 2.94 12.09 10.62
N VAL A 142 3.60 11.77 9.50
CA VAL A 142 4.45 12.72 8.75
C VAL A 142 3.64 13.94 8.33
N LEU A 143 2.45 13.73 7.73
CA LEU A 143 1.58 14.82 7.29
C LEU A 143 0.99 15.61 8.48
N MET A 144 0.62 14.93 9.57
CA MET A 144 0.17 15.58 10.81
C MET A 144 1.23 16.54 11.35
N VAL A 145 2.48 16.08 11.45
CA VAL A 145 3.59 16.89 11.95
C VAL A 145 3.89 18.06 11.02
N SER A 146 3.94 17.84 9.70
CA SER A 146 4.13 18.91 8.72
C SER A 146 3.04 19.98 8.84
N LEU A 147 1.77 19.60 8.96
CA LEU A 147 0.68 20.55 9.21
C LEU A 147 0.83 21.26 10.57
N MET A 148 1.23 20.55 11.62
CA MET A 148 1.39 21.12 12.96
C MET A 148 2.42 22.24 12.99
N ILE A 149 3.57 22.07 12.32
CA ILE A 149 4.66 23.07 12.28
C ILE A 149 4.56 24.04 11.10
N GLY A 150 3.50 23.95 10.29
CA GLY A 150 3.29 24.82 9.12
C GLY A 150 4.27 24.58 7.96
N ASP A 151 4.81 23.37 7.86
CA ASP A 151 5.66 22.95 6.74
C ASP A 151 4.79 22.35 5.62
N TYR A 152 4.44 23.18 4.64
CA TYR A 152 3.55 22.77 3.56
C TYR A 152 4.27 22.19 2.34
N SER A 153 5.59 22.02 2.39
CA SER A 153 6.40 21.46 1.29
C SER A 153 6.34 19.93 1.24
N VAL A 154 5.14 19.34 1.40
CA VAL A 154 4.88 17.89 1.49
C VAL A 154 4.74 17.20 0.12
N HIS A 155 5.46 17.71 -0.88
CA HIS A 155 5.50 17.14 -2.22
C HIS A 155 6.32 15.84 -2.28
N SER A 156 6.24 15.15 -3.41
CA SER A 156 6.82 13.84 -3.65
C SER A 156 8.35 13.74 -3.61
N GLY A 157 9.06 14.88 -3.65
CA GLY A 157 10.50 14.96 -3.43
C GLY A 157 10.91 15.06 -1.96
N ASN A 158 9.95 15.33 -1.07
CA ASN A 158 10.17 15.74 0.33
C ASN A 158 9.50 14.79 1.32
N VAL A 159 8.46 14.10 0.87
CA VAL A 159 8.00 12.84 1.45
C VAL A 159 8.67 11.72 0.66
N VAL A 160 9.18 10.71 1.36
CA VAL A 160 9.95 9.60 0.79
C VAL A 160 9.55 8.28 1.46
N CYS A 161 9.94 7.16 0.86
CA CYS A 161 9.85 5.84 1.46
C CYS A 161 11.25 5.37 1.83
N LEU A 162 11.49 5.03 3.09
CA LEU A 162 12.79 4.52 3.52
C LEU A 162 13.07 3.16 2.90
N ASP A 163 14.31 2.94 2.51
CA ASP A 163 14.76 1.62 2.12
C ASP A 163 14.83 0.74 3.37
N SER A 164 14.28 -0.47 3.25
CA SER A 164 14.20 -1.45 4.32
C SER A 164 14.36 -2.84 3.73
N ASP A 165 15.07 -3.71 4.45
CA ASP A 165 15.15 -5.14 4.12
C ASP A 165 13.84 -5.86 4.47
N HIS A 166 12.94 -5.20 5.21
CA HIS A 166 11.63 -5.73 5.59
C HIS A 166 10.57 -5.39 4.54
N PRO A 167 9.51 -6.22 4.39
CA PRO A 167 8.44 -6.00 3.43
C PRO A 167 7.54 -4.79 3.73
N ILE A 168 7.84 -4.03 4.79
CA ILE A 168 7.06 -2.89 5.24
C ILE A 168 7.71 -1.59 4.77
N THR A 169 6.92 -0.78 4.07
CA THR A 169 7.33 0.54 3.63
C THR A 169 7.09 1.59 4.72
N GLN A 170 8.16 2.23 5.19
CA GLN A 170 8.05 3.36 6.12
C GLN A 170 8.10 4.68 5.35
N PHE A 171 7.06 5.50 5.48
CA PHE A 171 7.10 6.88 4.98
C PHE A 171 7.98 7.74 5.89
N ALA A 172 8.72 8.67 5.30
CA ALA A 172 9.56 9.62 6.00
C ALA A 172 9.47 11.03 5.39
N ARG A 173 9.79 12.04 6.21
CA ARG A 173 9.92 13.45 5.86
C ARG A 173 11.40 13.83 5.88
N ILE A 174 11.86 14.47 4.79
CA ILE A 174 13.22 15.02 4.64
C ILE A 174 13.15 16.50 4.28
N ASP A 175 14.08 17.35 4.70
CA ASP A 175 14.07 18.78 4.32
C ASP A 175 12.82 19.54 4.81
N LEU A 176 12.93 20.11 6.02
CA LEU A 176 11.88 20.90 6.68
C LEU A 176 12.06 22.41 6.40
N GLY A 177 12.71 22.80 5.31
CA GLY A 177 13.04 24.19 5.00
C GLY A 177 11.86 25.16 4.83
N ALA A 178 10.62 24.66 4.76
CA ALA A 178 9.40 25.49 4.74
C ALA A 178 8.68 25.56 6.11
N ALA A 179 9.23 24.94 7.16
CA ALA A 179 8.66 24.98 8.49
C ALA A 179 8.56 26.41 9.03
N PHE A 180 7.50 26.67 9.78
CA PHE A 180 7.20 27.95 10.43
C PHE A 180 7.05 29.17 9.51
N ARG A 181 7.02 29.00 8.18
CA ARG A 181 6.78 30.12 7.27
C ARG A 181 5.37 30.69 7.49
N TYR A 182 5.29 31.99 7.75
CA TYR A 182 4.06 32.72 8.07
C TYR A 182 3.24 32.09 9.21
N PHE A 183 3.89 31.37 10.13
CA PHE A 183 3.24 30.53 11.12
C PHE A 183 2.25 31.27 12.03
N GLY A 184 2.62 32.45 12.54
CA GLY A 184 1.80 33.25 13.46
C GLY A 184 0.83 34.23 12.79
N TYR A 185 0.83 34.34 11.45
CA TYR A 185 -0.17 35.15 10.75
C TYR A 185 -1.56 34.52 10.90
N LYS A 186 -2.56 35.34 11.20
CA LYS A 186 -3.94 34.87 11.42
C LYS A 186 -4.50 34.20 10.18
N GLU A 187 -4.23 34.77 9.01
CA GLU A 187 -4.65 34.29 7.70
C GLU A 187 -4.14 32.88 7.41
N ASN A 188 -2.90 32.58 7.84
CA ASN A 188 -2.26 31.26 7.66
C ASN A 188 -2.88 30.16 8.54
N ASN A 189 -3.68 30.55 9.53
CA ASN A 189 -4.34 29.65 10.47
C ASN A 189 -5.87 29.62 10.31
N LEU A 190 -6.45 30.37 9.35
CA LEU A 190 -7.87 30.31 9.03
C LEU A 190 -8.24 28.94 8.47
N ASP A 191 -7.55 28.52 7.40
CA ASP A 191 -7.62 27.19 6.81
C ASP A 191 -6.23 26.55 6.79
N ILE A 192 -6.02 25.57 7.67
CA ILE A 192 -4.73 24.88 7.83
C ILE A 192 -4.39 23.97 6.64
N LEU A 193 -5.29 23.78 5.67
CA LEU A 193 -5.01 23.05 4.43
C LEU A 193 -4.71 23.99 3.26
N ASN A 194 -4.96 25.29 3.43
CA ASN A 194 -4.77 26.33 2.43
C ASN A 194 -4.02 27.54 3.03
N PRO A 195 -2.70 27.39 3.29
CA PRO A 195 -1.88 28.43 3.90
C PRO A 195 -1.89 29.76 3.16
N TYR A 196 -1.51 30.80 3.89
CA TYR A 196 -1.44 32.18 3.38
C TYR A 196 -0.53 32.31 2.15
N GLU A 197 0.54 31.51 2.05
CA GLU A 197 1.42 31.50 0.89
C GLU A 197 0.72 31.10 -0.44
N TYR A 198 -0.48 30.52 -0.37
CA TYR A 198 -1.29 30.16 -1.53
C TYR A 198 -2.32 31.24 -1.90
N HIS A 199 -2.42 32.33 -1.14
CA HIS A 199 -3.42 33.37 -1.41
C HIS A 199 -2.86 34.40 -2.40
N GLY A 200 -3.74 34.95 -3.26
CA GLY A 200 -3.43 36.02 -4.23
C GLY A 200 -3.75 35.66 -5.69
N TRP A 201 -4.52 36.53 -6.38
CA TRP A 201 -4.96 36.35 -7.78
C TRP A 201 -3.82 36.33 -8.81
N PHE A 202 -2.65 36.88 -8.47
CA PHE A 202 -1.47 36.94 -9.35
C PHE A 202 -0.26 36.20 -8.78
N ASN A 203 -0.46 35.25 -7.85
CA ASN A 203 0.64 34.49 -7.26
C ASN A 203 0.91 33.20 -8.06
N PRO A 204 1.86 33.14 -9.01
CA PRO A 204 2.19 31.90 -9.74
C PRO A 204 2.63 30.75 -8.81
N THR A 205 3.03 31.07 -7.56
CA THR A 205 3.38 30.06 -6.56
C THR A 205 2.17 29.40 -5.89
N SER A 206 0.98 30.02 -5.88
CA SER A 206 -0.24 29.38 -5.37
C SER A 206 -0.69 28.23 -6.25
N PHE A 207 -0.57 28.41 -7.57
CA PHE A 207 -0.85 27.36 -8.53
C PHE A 207 0.08 26.16 -8.28
N THR A 208 1.39 26.39 -8.12
CA THR A 208 2.40 25.31 -8.13
C THR A 208 2.69 24.64 -6.79
N LYS A 209 2.07 25.07 -5.67
CA LYS A 209 2.49 24.65 -4.30
C LYS A 209 1.43 23.99 -3.42
N GLY A 210 0.18 23.81 -3.86
CA GLY A 210 -0.92 23.21 -3.07
C GLY A 210 -0.79 21.70 -2.74
N TYR A 211 0.36 21.24 -2.24
CA TYR A 211 0.73 19.83 -2.18
C TYR A 211 -0.07 19.00 -1.16
N VAL A 212 -0.55 19.61 -0.08
CA VAL A 212 -1.41 18.90 0.89
C VAL A 212 -2.68 18.39 0.22
N LEU A 213 -3.24 19.16 -0.73
CA LEU A 213 -4.44 18.77 -1.46
C LEU A 213 -4.19 17.65 -2.48
N ASN A 214 -2.95 17.30 -2.79
CA ASN A 214 -2.65 16.11 -3.59
C ASN A 214 -3.03 14.82 -2.86
N TYR A 215 -3.17 14.85 -1.54
CA TYR A 215 -3.57 13.69 -0.75
C TYR A 215 -5.11 13.53 -0.64
N LYS A 216 -5.90 14.47 -1.16
CA LYS A 216 -7.35 14.57 -0.93
C LYS A 216 -8.20 13.39 -1.42
N HIS A 217 -7.70 12.61 -2.40
CA HIS A 217 -8.42 11.44 -2.89
C HIS A 217 -8.15 10.16 -2.07
N ILE A 218 -7.17 10.18 -1.16
CA ILE A 218 -6.88 9.05 -0.28
C ILE A 218 -7.90 9.06 0.87
N THR A 219 -8.97 8.31 0.70
CA THR A 219 -10.08 8.29 1.67
C THR A 219 -9.63 7.70 3.00
N GLY A 220 -9.97 8.35 4.11
CA GLY A 220 -9.57 7.98 5.46
C GLY A 220 -8.19 8.50 5.88
N LEU A 221 -7.42 9.15 4.99
CA LEU A 221 -6.12 9.71 5.36
C LEU A 221 -6.27 10.95 6.26
N PHE A 222 -7.16 11.89 5.93
CA PHE A 222 -7.40 13.08 6.77
C PHE A 222 -7.97 12.72 8.15
N PRO A 223 -8.95 11.80 8.25
CA PRO A 223 -9.34 11.23 9.55
C PRO A 223 -8.19 10.55 10.30
N ALA A 224 -7.27 9.86 9.62
CA ALA A 224 -6.11 9.25 10.27
C ALA A 224 -5.11 10.30 10.78
N ILE A 225 -4.89 11.39 10.03
CA ILE A 225 -4.12 12.56 10.45
C ILE A 225 -4.77 13.18 11.70
N ALA A 226 -6.09 13.38 11.68
CA ALA A 226 -6.84 13.89 12.82
C ALA A 226 -6.68 13.02 14.06
N LYS A 227 -6.79 11.68 13.91
CA LYS A 227 -6.57 10.73 15.00
C LYS A 227 -5.16 10.84 15.59
N LYS A 228 -4.12 11.01 14.76
CA LYS A 228 -2.75 11.23 15.25
C LYS A 228 -2.61 12.54 16.02
N ALA A 229 -3.27 13.60 15.57
CA ALA A 229 -3.30 14.87 16.30
C ALA A 229 -4.04 14.75 17.65
N GLN A 230 -5.15 14.01 17.71
CA GLN A 230 -5.86 13.72 18.96
C GLN A 230 -4.96 12.97 19.94
N GLN A 231 -4.31 11.89 19.49
CA GLN A 231 -3.37 11.11 20.30
C GLN A 231 -2.20 11.94 20.82
N PHE A 232 -1.67 12.85 19.99
CA PHE A 232 -0.61 13.77 20.43
C PHE A 232 -1.13 14.74 21.49
N LYS A 233 -2.31 15.33 21.26
CA LYS A 233 -2.97 16.28 22.17
C LYS A 233 -3.26 15.67 23.55
N GLU A 234 -3.58 14.38 23.62
CA GLU A 234 -3.82 13.66 24.88
C GLU A 234 -2.55 13.47 25.73
N GLN A 235 -1.37 13.53 25.11
CA GLN A 235 -0.08 13.31 25.76
C GLN A 235 0.64 14.61 26.14
N VAL A 236 0.15 15.77 25.66
CA VAL A 236 0.79 17.06 25.89
C VAL A 236 -0.10 17.99 26.68
N ASP A 237 0.48 18.67 27.66
CA ASP A 237 -0.10 19.85 28.29
C ASP A 237 0.72 21.10 27.95
N HIS A 238 0.22 22.26 28.34
CA HIS A 238 0.90 23.54 28.08
C HIS A 238 2.31 23.59 28.67
N LYS A 239 2.50 23.02 29.88
CA LYS A 239 3.76 23.08 30.60
C LYS A 239 4.82 22.20 29.92
N LEU A 240 4.45 20.99 29.51
CA LEU A 240 5.35 20.10 28.78
C LEU A 240 5.80 20.73 27.45
N LEU A 241 4.88 21.38 26.72
CA LEU A 241 5.25 22.10 25.50
C LEU A 241 6.18 23.28 25.77
N GLU A 242 5.96 24.03 26.86
CA GLU A 242 6.84 25.12 27.29
C GLU A 242 8.24 24.61 27.63
N ASP A 243 8.33 23.52 28.38
CA ASP A 243 9.60 22.87 28.73
C ASP A 243 10.34 22.38 27.48
N ILE A 244 9.62 21.77 26.52
CA ILE A 244 10.19 21.32 25.24
C ILE A 244 10.73 22.50 24.44
N VAL A 245 9.91 23.52 24.16
CA VAL A 245 10.33 24.68 23.34
C VAL A 245 11.51 25.40 24.00
N THR A 246 11.46 25.57 25.32
CA THR A 246 12.55 26.19 26.10
C THR A 246 13.83 25.36 26.04
N THR A 247 13.73 24.03 26.03
CA THR A 247 14.87 23.12 25.84
C THR A 247 15.45 23.22 24.43
N VAL A 248 14.60 23.29 23.40
CA VAL A 248 15.05 23.49 22.02
C VAL A 248 15.84 24.79 21.87
N LEU A 249 15.32 25.90 22.40
CA LEU A 249 15.99 27.21 22.32
C LEU A 249 17.34 27.22 23.04
N GLN A 250 17.48 26.46 24.13
CA GLN A 250 18.75 26.27 24.83
C GLN A 250 19.78 25.47 24.03
N LYS A 251 19.33 24.52 23.20
CA LYS A 251 20.22 23.71 22.35
C LYS A 251 20.79 24.48 21.16
N ILE A 252 20.13 25.57 20.76
CA ILE A 252 20.58 26.40 19.64
C ILE A 252 21.73 27.32 20.09
N PRO A 253 22.86 27.39 19.34
CA PRO A 253 23.96 28.31 19.68
C PRO A 253 23.51 29.76 19.80
N SER A 254 24.03 30.48 20.80
CA SER A 254 23.64 31.87 21.08
C SER A 254 23.99 32.85 19.95
N ASP A 255 24.99 32.50 19.14
CA ASP A 255 25.50 33.28 18.01
C ASP A 255 25.02 32.77 16.64
N LEU A 256 24.09 31.78 16.60
CA LEU A 256 23.55 31.23 15.35
C LEU A 256 22.92 32.33 14.48
N ILE A 257 22.11 33.20 15.11
CA ILE A 257 21.48 34.35 14.46
C ILE A 257 21.92 35.63 15.16
N LYS A 258 22.33 36.61 14.36
CA LYS A 258 22.68 37.96 14.82
C LYS A 258 21.41 38.74 15.16
N ASP A 259 21.52 39.74 16.03
CA ASP A 259 20.36 40.53 16.46
C ASP A 259 19.64 41.24 15.30
N ASN A 260 20.37 41.69 14.26
CA ASN A 260 19.76 42.28 13.07
C ASN A 260 18.92 41.29 12.24
N VAL A 261 19.17 39.97 12.38
CA VAL A 261 18.43 38.91 11.68
C VAL A 261 17.18 38.50 12.46
N LYS A 262 17.11 38.75 13.78
CA LYS A 262 15.94 38.37 14.60
C LYS A 262 14.66 39.05 14.15
N GLU A 263 14.74 40.31 13.71
CA GLU A 263 13.63 41.03 13.10
C GLU A 263 13.09 40.32 11.86
N GLU A 264 14.00 39.91 10.95
CA GLU A 264 13.61 39.21 9.73
C GLU A 264 12.98 37.84 10.04
N VAL A 265 13.51 37.12 11.02
CA VAL A 265 12.95 35.83 11.45
C VAL A 265 11.56 36.04 12.09
N ALA A 266 11.41 37.04 12.97
CA ALA A 266 10.14 37.38 13.60
C ALA A 266 9.05 37.68 12.54
N GLN A 267 9.39 38.45 11.51
CA GLN A 267 8.50 38.72 10.38
C GLN A 267 8.24 37.45 9.56
N TYR A 268 9.27 36.65 9.27
CA TYR A 268 9.12 35.43 8.49
C TYR A 268 8.21 34.39 9.14
N ILE A 269 8.33 34.21 10.45
CA ILE A 269 7.48 33.29 11.21
C ILE A 269 6.16 33.94 11.64
N GLY A 270 6.06 35.26 11.64
CA GLY A 270 4.87 36.01 12.08
C GLY A 270 4.67 36.02 13.60
N ILE A 271 5.75 35.98 14.39
CA ILE A 271 5.70 36.02 15.86
C ILE A 271 6.63 37.12 16.36
N GLU A 272 6.03 38.23 16.80
CA GLU A 272 6.75 39.46 17.17
C GLU A 272 7.72 39.27 18.33
N SER A 273 7.33 38.47 19.34
CA SER A 273 8.15 38.21 20.53
C SER A 273 9.46 37.48 20.23
N PHE A 274 9.65 36.96 19.01
CA PHE A 274 10.92 36.38 18.59
C PHE A 274 12.07 37.38 18.58
N LYS A 275 11.80 38.68 18.39
CA LYS A 275 12.83 39.74 18.39
C LYS A 275 13.67 39.74 19.66
N GLU A 276 13.04 39.42 20.79
CA GLU A 276 13.65 39.42 22.12
C GLU A 276 14.17 38.05 22.55
N VAL A 277 14.07 37.03 21.69
CA VAL A 277 14.45 35.66 22.04
C VAL A 277 15.94 35.57 22.41
N LYS A 278 16.21 34.77 23.44
CA LYS A 278 17.56 34.40 23.87
C LYS A 278 17.80 32.93 23.58
N LEU A 279 18.82 32.66 22.77
CA LEU A 279 19.26 31.33 22.35
C LEU A 279 20.49 30.89 23.15
N GLY A 280 20.68 29.59 23.33
CA GLY A 280 21.88 29.01 23.96
C GLY A 280 21.93 29.16 25.48
N ILE A 281 20.92 29.76 26.10
CA ILE A 281 20.84 29.98 27.54
C ILE A 281 19.47 29.62 28.07
N LYS A 282 19.45 29.04 29.27
CA LYS A 282 18.21 28.70 29.98
C LYS A 282 17.61 29.97 30.58
N VAL A 283 16.64 30.52 29.88
CA VAL A 283 15.82 31.64 30.37
C VAL A 283 14.41 31.11 30.59
N ASN A 284 13.96 31.14 31.84
CA ASN A 284 12.59 30.78 32.18
C ASN A 284 11.65 31.90 31.72
N GLN A 285 10.45 31.54 31.23
CA GLN A 285 9.37 32.49 30.89
C GLN A 285 9.71 33.50 29.79
N GLN A 286 10.29 33.04 28.67
CA GLN A 286 10.35 33.86 27.47
C GLN A 286 8.96 33.96 26.82
N GLN A 287 8.59 35.13 26.29
CA GLN A 287 7.29 35.32 25.63
C GLN A 287 7.17 34.50 24.33
N PHE A 288 8.26 34.34 23.58
CA PHE A 288 8.27 33.60 22.31
C PHE A 288 7.76 32.15 22.43
N PRO A 289 8.24 31.32 23.39
CA PRO A 289 7.65 30.02 23.66
C PRO A 289 6.13 30.05 23.86
N LEU A 290 5.61 31.00 24.64
CA LEU A 290 4.19 31.10 24.95
C LEU A 290 3.37 31.39 23.69
N ASP A 291 3.78 32.37 22.89
CA ASP A 291 3.11 32.74 21.64
C ASP A 291 3.15 31.59 20.63
N LEU A 292 4.29 30.90 20.51
CA LEU A 292 4.45 29.74 19.64
C LEU A 292 3.51 28.60 20.06
N ILE A 293 3.41 28.32 21.35
CA ILE A 293 2.58 27.25 21.91
C ILE A 293 1.09 27.53 21.67
N GLU A 294 0.65 28.78 21.82
CA GLU A 294 -0.74 29.16 21.51
C GLU A 294 -1.09 28.81 20.06
N ILE A 295 -0.20 29.14 19.11
CA ILE A 295 -0.40 28.83 17.69
C ILE A 295 -0.32 27.31 17.44
N LEU A 296 0.63 26.60 18.04
CA LEU A 296 0.73 25.14 17.94
C LEU A 296 -0.55 24.45 18.43
N GLN A 297 -1.08 24.88 19.57
CA GLN A 297 -2.33 24.33 20.14
C GLN A 297 -3.54 24.66 19.26
N LEU A 298 -3.62 25.88 18.71
CA LEU A 298 -4.66 26.25 17.74
C LEU A 298 -4.61 25.34 16.51
N ARG A 299 -3.43 25.14 15.93
CA ARG A 299 -3.25 24.28 14.76
C ARG A 299 -3.57 22.83 15.09
N LEU A 300 -3.06 22.29 16.20
CA LEU A 300 -3.33 20.92 16.64
C LEU A 300 -4.82 20.67 16.83
N LYS A 301 -5.56 21.63 17.40
CA LYS A 301 -7.03 21.58 17.48
C LYS A 301 -7.66 21.46 16.09
N LYS A 302 -7.30 22.34 15.14
CA LYS A 302 -7.84 22.29 13.78
C LYS A 302 -7.48 20.99 13.05
N ILE A 303 -6.26 20.48 13.23
CA ILE A 303 -5.82 19.21 12.64
C ILE A 303 -6.65 18.04 13.22
N SER A 304 -6.95 18.06 14.52
CA SER A 304 -7.75 17.02 15.20
C SER A 304 -9.21 16.94 14.74
N GLU A 305 -9.67 17.93 13.96
CA GLU A 305 -11.03 18.04 13.43
C GLU A 305 -11.10 17.74 11.92
N LEU A 306 -9.98 17.37 11.28
CA LEU A 306 -9.93 17.10 9.84
C LEU A 306 -10.80 15.90 9.44
N GLN A 307 -11.46 16.05 8.30
CA GLN A 307 -12.30 15.04 7.66
C GLN A 307 -11.92 14.90 6.18
N ASP A 308 -12.40 13.86 5.52
CA ASP A 308 -12.17 13.69 4.09
C ASP A 308 -12.84 14.82 3.29
N ILE A 309 -12.08 15.41 2.36
CA ILE A 309 -12.49 16.62 1.61
C ILE A 309 -13.53 16.29 0.51
N SER A 310 -13.46 15.08 -0.06
CA SER A 310 -14.41 14.57 -1.06
C SER A 310 -14.59 13.06 -0.90
N PRO A 311 -15.60 12.56 -0.16
CA PRO A 311 -15.92 11.14 -0.17
C PRO A 311 -16.57 10.78 -1.52
N GLU A 312 -15.79 10.32 -2.50
CA GLU A 312 -16.36 9.82 -3.75
C GLU A 312 -17.30 8.65 -3.49
N LYS A 313 -18.49 8.68 -4.11
CA LYS A 313 -19.53 7.65 -3.98
C LYS A 313 -19.16 6.32 -4.65
N SER A 314 -18.08 6.26 -5.41
CA SER A 314 -17.61 5.09 -6.16
C SER A 314 -16.28 4.57 -5.61
N LYS A 315 -16.33 3.48 -4.83
CA LYS A 315 -15.21 2.67 -4.32
C LYS A 315 -13.91 3.44 -4.03
N PRO A 316 -13.87 4.25 -2.96
CA PRO A 316 -12.63 4.87 -2.52
C PRO A 316 -11.60 3.81 -2.11
N THR A 317 -10.34 3.95 -2.56
CA THR A 317 -9.22 3.20 -2.00
C THR A 317 -8.95 3.70 -0.59
N LEU A 318 -9.31 2.87 0.39
CA LEU A 318 -9.20 3.20 1.81
C LEU A 318 -7.73 3.30 2.23
N TYR A 319 -7.41 4.33 3.01
CA TYR A 319 -6.14 4.43 3.72
C TYR A 319 -6.02 3.26 4.71
N ARG A 320 -4.98 2.43 4.54
CA ARG A 320 -4.71 1.24 5.34
C ARG A 320 -3.25 1.26 5.81
N SER A 321 -2.99 1.98 6.89
CA SER A 321 -1.69 2.01 7.54
C SER A 321 -1.62 0.92 8.61
N LEU A 322 -0.46 0.27 8.73
CA LEU A 322 -0.14 -0.54 9.90
C LEU A 322 -0.08 0.36 11.15
N SER A 323 -0.62 -0.14 12.27
CA SER A 323 -0.52 0.52 13.57
C SER A 323 0.84 0.23 14.24
N SER A 324 1.20 1.00 15.26
CA SER A 324 2.39 0.70 16.08
C SER A 324 2.30 -0.70 16.69
N ASP A 325 1.10 -1.11 17.09
CA ASP A 325 0.85 -2.44 17.65
C ASP A 325 1.00 -3.54 16.57
N ASP A 326 0.61 -3.28 15.32
CA ASP A 326 0.84 -4.20 14.20
C ASP A 326 2.33 -4.36 13.88
N LEU A 327 3.15 -3.32 14.09
CA LEU A 327 4.60 -3.38 13.89
C LEU A 327 5.26 -4.21 15.01
N ILE A 328 4.84 -4.01 16.26
CA ILE A 328 5.32 -4.77 17.42
C ILE A 328 4.83 -6.23 17.37
N ALA A 329 3.65 -6.48 16.80
CA ALA A 329 3.08 -7.81 16.62
C ALA A 329 3.73 -8.61 15.47
N GLN A 330 4.52 -7.99 14.60
CA GLN A 330 5.16 -8.68 13.46
C GLN A 330 6.45 -9.42 13.82
N ASP A 331 6.99 -9.24 15.02
CA ASP A 331 7.96 -10.17 15.63
C ASP A 331 7.29 -11.46 16.17
N LYS A 332 5.98 -11.65 15.95
CA LYS A 332 5.18 -12.78 16.46
C LYS A 332 4.53 -13.56 15.30
N LEU A 333 4.51 -14.88 15.41
CA LEU A 333 4.01 -15.80 14.39
C LEU A 333 2.47 -15.63 14.20
N ILE A 334 2.03 -15.40 12.95
CA ILE A 334 0.61 -15.20 12.59
C ILE A 334 0.04 -16.49 12.01
N LEU A 335 -1.18 -16.88 12.42
CA LEU A 335 -1.96 -17.93 11.77
C LEU A 335 -2.84 -17.32 10.66
N PRO A 336 -2.51 -17.53 9.37
CA PRO A 336 -3.33 -16.99 8.27
C PRO A 336 -4.68 -17.73 8.21
N ALA A 337 -5.78 -16.98 8.13
CA ALA A 337 -7.08 -17.53 7.75
C ALA A 337 -7.18 -17.47 6.22
N ASN A 338 -7.23 -18.62 5.56
CA ASN A 338 -7.32 -18.70 4.11
C ASN A 338 -8.79 -18.82 3.70
N GLU A 339 -9.34 -17.77 3.08
CA GLU A 339 -10.72 -17.78 2.63
C GLU A 339 -10.96 -18.90 1.61
N GLY A 340 -11.89 -19.80 1.92
CA GLY A 340 -12.32 -20.90 1.04
C GLY A 340 -11.59 -22.23 1.23
N LEU A 341 -10.67 -22.37 2.20
CA LEU A 341 -10.13 -23.68 2.57
C LEU A 341 -11.12 -24.43 3.48
N PRO A 342 -11.34 -25.75 3.29
CA PRO A 342 -12.08 -26.54 4.25
C PRO A 342 -11.28 -26.73 5.55
N PHE A 343 -12.00 -27.05 6.63
CA PHE A 343 -11.45 -27.07 8.00
C PHE A 343 -10.17 -27.93 8.15
N PRO A 344 -10.10 -29.19 7.65
CA PRO A 344 -8.89 -30.01 7.78
C PRO A 344 -7.65 -29.42 7.08
N GLU A 345 -7.84 -28.82 5.92
CA GLU A 345 -6.79 -28.17 5.13
C GLU A 345 -6.28 -26.91 5.84
N GLN A 346 -7.19 -26.11 6.40
CA GLN A 346 -6.84 -24.95 7.22
C GLN A 346 -6.00 -25.33 8.44
N LEU A 347 -6.34 -26.42 9.13
CA LEU A 347 -5.55 -26.92 10.27
C LEU A 347 -4.18 -27.46 9.86
N SER A 348 -4.07 -28.05 8.66
CA SER A 348 -2.81 -28.56 8.13
C SER A 348 -1.83 -27.42 7.81
N VAL A 349 -2.31 -26.34 7.20
CA VAL A 349 -1.53 -25.11 6.96
C VAL A 349 -1.02 -24.53 8.28
N TRP A 350 -1.86 -24.48 9.30
CA TRP A 350 -1.45 -24.01 10.62
C TRP A 350 -0.41 -24.91 11.26
N GLN A 351 -0.56 -26.23 11.17
CA GLN A 351 0.45 -27.14 11.73
C GLN A 351 1.83 -26.92 11.08
N GLU A 352 1.91 -26.76 9.76
CA GLU A 352 3.16 -26.49 9.04
C GLU A 352 3.78 -25.14 9.44
N THR A 353 2.95 -24.10 9.54
CA THR A 353 3.34 -22.76 10.01
C THR A 353 3.87 -22.80 11.44
N LEU A 354 3.27 -23.62 12.31
CA LEU A 354 3.65 -23.75 13.71
C LEU A 354 4.87 -24.64 13.95
N THR A 355 5.22 -25.52 13.01
CA THR A 355 6.46 -26.31 13.06
C THR A 355 7.71 -25.53 12.62
N THR A 356 7.53 -24.40 11.93
CA THR A 356 8.62 -23.61 11.33
C THR A 356 8.94 -22.30 12.08
N GLY A 357 8.02 -21.80 12.92
CA GLY A 357 8.18 -20.52 13.63
C GLY A 357 8.65 -20.62 15.10
N LYS A 358 9.31 -19.56 15.59
CA LYS A 358 9.69 -19.39 17.00
C LYS A 358 8.83 -18.34 17.74
N ASP A 359 8.45 -18.75 18.94
CA ASP A 359 8.31 -18.02 20.21
C ASP A 359 7.04 -17.28 20.69
N ILE A 360 6.16 -16.64 19.91
CA ILE A 360 4.82 -16.24 20.43
C ILE A 360 3.81 -16.13 19.27
N LEU A 361 2.58 -16.64 19.48
CA LEU A 361 1.46 -16.66 18.53
C LEU A 361 0.57 -15.41 18.63
N THR A 362 0.20 -14.80 17.50
CA THR A 362 -0.88 -13.80 17.45
C THR A 362 -2.12 -14.39 16.79
N VAL A 363 -3.21 -14.59 17.58
CA VAL A 363 -4.48 -15.18 17.09
C VAL A 363 -5.53 -14.13 16.71
N ASN A 364 -5.24 -12.85 16.90
CA ASN A 364 -6.18 -11.74 16.66
C ASN A 364 -6.66 -11.62 15.20
N ARG A 365 -5.90 -12.20 14.26
CA ARG A 365 -6.23 -12.19 12.82
C ARG A 365 -7.03 -13.42 12.36
N VAL A 366 -7.31 -14.38 13.26
CA VAL A 366 -8.15 -15.54 12.93
C VAL A 366 -9.62 -15.11 12.90
N ASN A 367 -10.27 -15.30 11.75
CA ASN A 367 -11.72 -15.12 11.61
C ASN A 367 -12.46 -16.27 12.32
N LEU A 368 -12.59 -16.15 13.64
CA LEU A 368 -13.20 -17.18 14.49
C LEU A 368 -14.63 -17.59 14.03
N PRO A 369 -15.53 -16.67 13.67
CA PRO A 369 -16.86 -17.05 13.15
C PRO A 369 -16.81 -17.94 11.90
N GLN A 370 -15.91 -17.63 10.97
CA GLN A 370 -15.74 -18.45 9.77
C GLN A 370 -15.16 -19.82 10.08
N LEU A 371 -14.12 -19.88 10.93
CA LEU A 371 -13.53 -21.13 11.38
C LEU A 371 -14.55 -22.05 12.08
N VAL A 372 -15.43 -21.46 12.89
CA VAL A 372 -16.55 -22.18 13.52
C VAL A 372 -17.52 -22.69 12.46
N ALA A 373 -17.89 -21.89 11.47
CA ALA A 373 -18.79 -22.32 10.40
C ALA A 373 -18.20 -23.49 9.60
N GLU A 374 -16.90 -23.42 9.28
CA GLU A 374 -16.16 -24.50 8.61
C GLU A 374 -16.09 -25.75 9.47
N PHE A 375 -15.85 -25.63 10.79
CA PHE A 375 -15.87 -26.75 11.71
C PHE A 375 -17.24 -27.40 11.84
N ASN A 376 -18.30 -26.61 11.99
CA ASN A 376 -19.67 -27.13 12.07
C ASN A 376 -20.06 -27.85 10.77
N SER A 377 -19.65 -27.33 9.61
CA SER A 377 -19.80 -28.03 8.33
C SER A 377 -18.99 -29.34 8.29
N PHE A 378 -17.78 -29.33 8.84
CA PHE A 378 -16.92 -30.51 8.93
C PHE A 378 -17.49 -31.61 9.83
N ILE A 379 -18.23 -31.27 10.90
CA ILE A 379 -18.93 -32.25 11.75
C ILE A 379 -19.83 -33.16 10.89
N ASP A 380 -20.59 -32.58 9.97
CA ASP A 380 -21.49 -33.34 9.10
C ASP A 380 -20.73 -34.23 8.12
N ILE A 381 -19.59 -33.76 7.62
CA ILE A 381 -18.75 -34.51 6.69
C ILE A 381 -18.18 -35.76 7.39
N VAL A 382 -17.58 -35.58 8.57
CA VAL A 382 -16.91 -36.68 9.28
C VAL A 382 -17.90 -37.71 9.84
N ILE A 383 -19.10 -37.27 10.22
CA ILE A 383 -20.20 -38.17 10.61
C ILE A 383 -20.65 -39.03 9.43
N LYS A 384 -20.87 -38.44 8.25
CA LYS A 384 -21.21 -39.20 7.02
C LYS A 384 -20.13 -40.21 6.66
N GLN A 385 -18.86 -39.86 6.84
CA GLN A 385 -17.74 -40.80 6.63
C GLN A 385 -17.83 -42.00 7.58
N ALA A 386 -18.16 -41.79 8.86
CA ALA A 386 -18.35 -42.89 9.81
C ALA A 386 -19.58 -43.74 9.50
N GLU A 387 -20.67 -43.15 9.01
CA GLU A 387 -21.85 -43.88 8.54
C GLU A 387 -21.47 -44.82 7.39
N LEU A 388 -20.70 -44.32 6.41
CA LEU A 388 -20.22 -45.12 5.28
C LEU A 388 -19.32 -46.28 5.71
N ILE A 389 -18.43 -46.06 6.68
CA ILE A 389 -17.56 -47.13 7.22
C ILE A 389 -18.38 -48.15 8.02
N SER A 390 -19.48 -47.72 8.65
CA SER A 390 -20.33 -48.56 9.49
C SER A 390 -21.34 -49.41 8.70
N GLN A 391 -21.57 -49.11 7.43
CA GLN A 391 -22.43 -49.91 6.55
C GLN A 391 -21.76 -51.26 6.24
N ARG A 392 -22.37 -52.37 6.71
CA ARG A 392 -21.92 -53.73 6.36
C ARG A 392 -22.29 -54.04 4.90
N PRO A 393 -21.44 -54.76 4.13
CA PRO A 393 -21.84 -55.28 2.83
C PRO A 393 -23.03 -56.24 3.00
N TYR A 394 -24.08 -56.03 2.19
CA TYR A 394 -25.31 -56.80 2.22
C TYR A 394 -25.03 -58.28 1.93
N SER A 395 -25.19 -59.14 2.94
CA SER A 395 -25.29 -60.59 2.73
C SER A 395 -26.69 -61.05 3.16
N SER A 396 -27.73 -60.73 2.37
CA SER A 396 -29.01 -61.48 2.24
C SER A 396 -29.98 -60.78 1.26
N PRO A 397 -30.77 -61.51 0.45
CA PRO A 397 -31.73 -60.93 -0.50
C PRO A 397 -33.01 -60.39 0.16
N PRO A 398 -33.83 -59.60 -0.57
CA PRO A 398 -34.78 -58.68 0.02
C PRO A 398 -36.11 -59.36 0.36
N HIS A 399 -36.53 -59.25 1.62
CA HIS A 399 -37.95 -59.29 1.94
C HIS A 399 -38.44 -57.86 2.20
N THR A 400 -39.36 -57.47 1.33
CA THR A 400 -40.20 -56.27 1.29
C THR A 400 -40.48 -55.64 2.66
N CYS A 401 -40.00 -54.41 2.86
CA CYS A 401 -40.67 -53.41 3.70
C CYS A 401 -40.49 -52.01 3.10
N PRO A 402 -41.49 -51.11 3.26
CA PRO A 402 -41.55 -49.85 2.54
C PRO A 402 -40.49 -48.87 3.05
N MET A 403 -39.97 -48.03 2.16
CA MET A 403 -39.04 -46.93 2.46
C MET A 403 -39.63 -45.96 3.50
N THR A 404 -39.38 -46.21 4.79
CA THR A 404 -39.49 -45.21 5.84
C THR A 404 -38.15 -44.47 5.94
N LYS A 405 -38.22 -43.13 5.89
CA LYS A 405 -37.10 -42.18 6.03
C LYS A 405 -36.07 -42.67 7.06
N ALA A 406 -34.81 -42.78 6.64
CA ALA A 406 -33.69 -43.15 7.49
C ALA A 406 -33.69 -42.26 8.75
N THR A 407 -33.96 -42.88 9.90
CA THR A 407 -33.84 -42.23 11.20
C THR A 407 -32.35 -42.04 11.44
N GLU A 408 -31.88 -40.81 11.68
CA GLU A 408 -30.47 -40.53 11.95
C GLU A 408 -29.97 -41.40 13.11
N CYS A 409 -28.77 -41.96 12.97
CA CYS A 409 -28.15 -42.84 13.98
C CYS A 409 -27.96 -42.08 15.30
N ALA A 410 -28.26 -42.70 16.44
CA ALA A 410 -28.23 -42.05 17.75
C ALA A 410 -26.84 -41.47 18.09
N GLU A 411 -25.77 -42.15 17.68
CA GLU A 411 -24.38 -41.71 17.81
C GLU A 411 -24.10 -40.45 16.99
N ALA A 412 -24.61 -40.36 15.76
CA ALA A 412 -24.46 -39.18 14.91
C ALA A 412 -25.16 -37.96 15.53
N MET A 413 -26.39 -38.15 16.04
CA MET A 413 -27.13 -37.09 16.72
C MET A 413 -26.39 -36.61 17.99
N ALA A 414 -25.89 -37.54 18.80
CA ALA A 414 -25.15 -37.21 20.02
C ALA A 414 -23.86 -36.42 19.72
N LEU A 415 -23.07 -36.84 18.72
CA LEU A 415 -21.84 -36.16 18.33
C LEU A 415 -22.11 -34.76 17.76
N ARG A 416 -23.15 -34.58 16.94
CA ARG A 416 -23.57 -33.25 16.46
C ARG A 416 -23.89 -32.33 17.63
N GLN A 417 -24.70 -32.80 18.57
CA GLN A 417 -25.10 -32.00 19.73
C GLN A 417 -23.90 -31.64 20.61
N LEU A 418 -22.99 -32.59 20.87
CA LEU A 418 -21.83 -32.38 21.75
C LEU A 418 -20.79 -31.40 21.18
N PHE A 419 -20.57 -31.40 19.86
CA PHE A 419 -19.47 -30.65 19.25
C PHE A 419 -19.86 -29.40 18.47
N THR A 420 -21.17 -29.16 18.24
CA THR A 420 -21.60 -27.92 17.56
C THR A 420 -21.24 -26.68 18.41
N LEU A 421 -20.66 -25.68 17.74
CA LEU A 421 -20.25 -24.42 18.34
C LEU A 421 -21.11 -23.25 17.84
N ASN A 422 -21.36 -22.26 18.70
CA ASN A 422 -21.86 -20.95 18.33
C ASN A 422 -20.76 -20.13 17.63
N ASN A 423 -21.12 -19.09 16.87
CA ASN A 423 -20.19 -18.25 16.09
C ASN A 423 -19.05 -17.61 16.91
N ASP A 424 -19.20 -17.50 18.23
CA ASP A 424 -18.18 -16.99 19.15
C ASP A 424 -17.23 -18.10 19.67
N GLY A 425 -17.40 -19.32 19.17
CA GLY A 425 -16.65 -20.52 19.57
C GLY A 425 -17.12 -21.12 20.89
N THR A 426 -18.26 -20.72 21.46
CA THR A 426 -18.84 -21.35 22.66
C THR A 426 -19.64 -22.61 22.31
N PRO A 427 -19.68 -23.64 23.18
CA PRO A 427 -20.52 -24.81 22.96
C PRO A 427 -22.00 -24.43 22.82
N ALA A 428 -22.67 -24.94 21.78
CA ALA A 428 -24.10 -24.71 21.57
C ALA A 428 -24.96 -25.51 22.55
N PHE A 429 -24.44 -26.62 23.09
CA PHE A 429 -25.14 -27.51 24.00
C PHE A 429 -24.64 -27.37 25.44
N ASN A 430 -25.56 -27.29 26.41
CA ASN A 430 -25.25 -27.01 27.83
C ASN A 430 -25.95 -27.98 28.82
N ASP A 431 -26.46 -29.13 28.35
CA ASP A 431 -27.21 -30.04 29.21
C ASP A 431 -26.38 -31.27 29.65
N LYS A 432 -26.48 -31.64 30.93
CA LYS A 432 -25.67 -32.72 31.55
C LYS A 432 -26.22 -34.13 31.28
N SER A 433 -27.32 -34.23 30.52
CA SER A 433 -28.12 -35.45 30.32
C SER A 433 -27.52 -36.49 29.35
N ILE A 434 -26.52 -36.13 28.53
CA ILE A 434 -25.92 -37.04 27.52
C ILE A 434 -24.74 -37.89 28.06
N LEU A 435 -24.23 -37.61 29.27
CA LEU A 435 -23.10 -38.35 29.89
C LEU A 435 -23.41 -39.84 30.20
N GLY A 436 -24.63 -40.32 29.94
CA GLY A 436 -25.05 -41.71 30.15
C GLY A 436 -24.85 -42.66 28.95
N HIS A 437 -24.40 -42.20 27.77
CA HIS A 437 -24.18 -43.11 26.64
C HIS A 437 -22.94 -44.00 26.87
N LYS A 438 -23.16 -45.32 26.89
CA LYS A 438 -22.08 -46.33 26.98
C LYS A 438 -21.10 -46.10 25.83
N ARG A 439 -19.85 -45.74 26.15
CA ARG A 439 -18.73 -45.66 25.20
C ARG A 439 -18.64 -46.99 24.43
N SER A 440 -19.03 -46.97 23.16
CA SER A 440 -18.83 -48.09 22.24
C SER A 440 -17.33 -48.42 22.21
N THR A 441 -16.92 -49.66 22.46
CA THR A 441 -15.51 -50.02 22.72
C THR A 441 -14.69 -50.40 21.48
N ASN A 442 -15.25 -50.33 20.27
CA ASN A 442 -14.49 -50.34 19.00
C ASN A 442 -15.42 -50.03 17.81
N SER A 443 -15.48 -48.77 17.39
CA SER A 443 -16.36 -48.33 16.28
C SER A 443 -15.81 -47.08 15.59
N PRO A 444 -16.07 -46.86 14.28
CA PRO A 444 -15.77 -45.60 13.57
C PRO A 444 -16.21 -44.35 14.34
N TRP A 445 -17.27 -44.45 15.15
CA TRP A 445 -17.78 -43.38 16.01
C TRP A 445 -16.77 -42.89 17.07
N GLN A 446 -15.92 -43.76 17.62
CA GLN A 446 -14.86 -43.35 18.54
C GLN A 446 -13.76 -42.55 17.83
N ASP A 447 -13.47 -42.89 16.58
CA ASP A 447 -12.47 -42.16 15.79
C ASP A 447 -13.01 -40.77 15.46
N VAL A 448 -14.28 -40.67 15.08
CA VAL A 448 -14.98 -39.39 14.89
C VAL A 448 -14.99 -38.56 16.17
N GLU A 449 -15.33 -39.15 17.32
CA GLU A 449 -15.31 -38.45 18.60
C GLU A 449 -13.93 -37.84 18.89
N LYS A 450 -12.84 -38.61 18.67
CA LYS A 450 -11.46 -38.10 18.86
C LYS A 450 -11.11 -36.97 17.88
N ILE A 451 -11.54 -37.07 16.63
CA ILE A 451 -11.32 -36.03 15.60
C ILE A 451 -12.07 -34.76 15.98
N LEU A 452 -13.35 -34.87 16.33
CA LEU A 452 -14.19 -33.75 16.72
C LEU A 452 -13.70 -33.10 18.02
N PHE A 453 -13.26 -33.90 18.99
CA PHE A 453 -12.66 -33.38 20.23
C PHE A 453 -11.37 -32.61 19.98
N ALA A 454 -10.50 -33.11 19.10
CA ALA A 454 -9.27 -32.39 18.73
C ALA A 454 -9.57 -31.07 17.99
N GLY A 455 -10.51 -31.08 17.03
CA GLY A 455 -10.94 -29.89 16.31
C GLY A 455 -11.62 -28.84 17.21
N PHE A 456 -12.46 -29.30 18.14
CA PHE A 456 -13.09 -28.48 19.16
C PHE A 456 -12.04 -27.80 20.06
N ASN A 457 -11.03 -28.55 20.51
CA ASN A 457 -9.96 -28.01 21.35
C ASN A 457 -9.11 -26.96 20.62
N VAL A 458 -8.89 -27.10 19.31
CA VAL A 458 -8.23 -26.06 18.50
C VAL A 458 -9.03 -24.75 18.57
N ILE A 459 -10.34 -24.79 18.35
CA ILE A 459 -11.19 -23.59 18.33
C ILE A 459 -11.27 -22.94 19.72
N VAL A 460 -11.45 -23.75 20.77
CA VAL A 460 -11.48 -23.26 22.16
C VAL A 460 -10.15 -22.62 22.54
N THR A 461 -9.02 -23.23 22.17
CA THR A 461 -7.68 -22.70 22.48
C THR A 461 -7.45 -21.36 21.79
N ILE A 462 -7.86 -21.21 20.53
CA ILE A 462 -7.80 -19.93 19.80
C ILE A 462 -8.67 -18.87 20.47
N ARG A 463 -9.90 -19.22 20.85
CA ARG A 463 -10.82 -18.31 21.56
C ARG A 463 -10.20 -17.80 22.88
N VAL A 464 -9.67 -18.73 23.69
CA VAL A 464 -9.05 -18.40 24.98
C VAL A 464 -7.79 -17.55 24.76
N ALA A 465 -6.93 -17.90 23.80
CA ALA A 465 -5.75 -17.10 23.46
C ALA A 465 -6.11 -15.67 23.04
N ARG A 466 -7.19 -15.50 22.27
CA ARG A 466 -7.70 -14.16 21.88
C ARG A 466 -8.18 -13.36 23.09
N GLN A 467 -8.91 -14.00 24.00
CA GLN A 467 -9.35 -13.36 25.25
C GLN A 467 -8.17 -12.97 26.15
N THR A 468 -7.17 -13.85 26.29
CA THR A 468 -5.94 -13.57 27.04
C THR A 468 -5.16 -12.41 26.41
N GLN A 469 -5.09 -12.33 25.07
CA GLN A 469 -4.48 -11.22 24.35
C GLN A 469 -5.18 -9.88 24.57
N LEU A 470 -6.51 -9.88 24.71
CA LEU A 470 -7.32 -8.68 24.93
C LEU A 470 -7.41 -8.24 26.40
N SER A 471 -7.00 -9.09 27.34
CA SER A 471 -7.05 -8.78 28.77
C SER A 471 -5.98 -7.77 29.21
N PHE A 472 -6.37 -6.88 30.14
CA PHE A 472 -5.51 -5.86 30.76
C PHE A 472 -4.76 -6.51 31.94
N ASN A 473 -3.53 -6.98 31.70
CA ASN A 473 -2.67 -7.58 32.74
C ASN A 473 -1.20 -7.22 32.51
N PRO A 474 -0.38 -7.12 33.58
CA PRO A 474 1.05 -6.82 33.48
C PRO A 474 1.77 -7.88 32.64
N THR A 475 2.71 -7.41 31.82
CA THR A 475 3.27 -8.07 30.64
C THR A 475 3.86 -9.47 30.85
N GLY A 476 4.35 -9.82 32.05
CA GLY A 476 4.96 -11.13 32.33
C GLY A 476 3.99 -12.33 32.38
N ALA A 477 2.92 -12.25 33.16
CA ALA A 477 1.99 -13.38 33.33
C ALA A 477 1.17 -13.69 32.07
N LYS A 478 0.98 -12.67 31.22
CA LYS A 478 0.28 -12.77 29.94
C LYS A 478 1.07 -13.60 28.93
N ASP A 479 2.39 -13.39 28.84
CA ASP A 479 3.25 -14.10 27.90
C ASP A 479 3.38 -15.59 28.25
N ASP A 480 3.46 -15.94 29.53
CA ASP A 480 3.51 -17.33 29.99
C ASP A 480 2.19 -18.08 29.72
N ALA A 481 1.05 -17.41 29.91
CA ALA A 481 -0.26 -17.97 29.57
C ALA A 481 -0.38 -18.23 28.06
N LEU A 482 0.11 -17.31 27.22
CA LEU A 482 0.10 -17.47 25.77
C LEU A 482 1.02 -18.59 25.29
N LYS A 483 2.20 -18.77 25.90
CA LYS A 483 3.09 -19.92 25.62
C LYS A 483 2.44 -21.26 25.94
N THR A 484 1.71 -21.32 27.05
CA THR A 484 0.97 -22.53 27.46
C THR A 484 -0.14 -22.86 26.45
N LEU A 485 -0.92 -21.84 26.05
CA LEU A 485 -1.98 -22.00 25.05
C LEU A 485 -1.42 -22.38 23.67
N PHE A 486 -0.27 -21.83 23.29
CA PHE A 486 0.43 -22.20 22.06
C PHE A 486 0.82 -23.68 22.05
N SER A 487 1.40 -24.17 23.15
CA SER A 487 1.76 -25.59 23.30
C SER A 487 0.53 -26.49 23.21
N ALA A 488 -0.58 -26.10 23.85
CA ALA A 488 -1.85 -26.83 23.78
C ALA A 488 -2.44 -26.86 22.36
N LEU A 489 -2.27 -25.76 21.61
CA LEU A 489 -2.71 -25.67 20.21
C LEU A 489 -1.91 -26.64 19.32
N GLN A 490 -0.58 -26.69 19.45
CA GLN A 490 0.27 -27.63 18.71
C GLN A 490 -0.12 -29.09 18.97
N VAL A 491 -0.36 -29.45 20.24
CA VAL A 491 -0.82 -30.79 20.63
C VAL A 491 -2.17 -31.12 19.99
N SER A 492 -3.11 -30.16 20.01
CA SER A 492 -4.46 -30.36 19.44
C SER A 492 -4.43 -30.52 17.92
N LEU A 493 -3.60 -29.74 17.21
CA LEU A 493 -3.41 -29.85 15.76
C LEU A 493 -2.77 -31.19 15.37
N ALA A 494 -1.72 -31.61 16.09
CA ALA A 494 -1.08 -32.90 15.85
C ALA A 494 -2.04 -34.08 16.10
N SER A 495 -2.85 -33.99 17.17
CA SER A 495 -3.88 -34.98 17.48
C SER A 495 -4.95 -35.05 16.38
N PHE A 496 -5.44 -33.89 15.93
CA PHE A 496 -6.44 -33.81 14.85
C PHE A 496 -5.94 -34.50 13.58
N ARG A 497 -4.75 -34.10 13.09
CA ARG A 497 -4.17 -34.68 11.85
C ARG A 497 -4.01 -36.19 11.95
N LYS A 498 -3.43 -36.67 13.06
CA LYS A 498 -3.19 -38.09 13.28
C LYS A 498 -4.51 -38.88 13.22
N ASN A 499 -5.53 -38.43 13.95
CA ASN A 499 -6.80 -39.16 14.02
C ASN A 499 -7.59 -39.07 12.70
N TYR A 500 -7.57 -37.92 12.02
CA TYR A 500 -8.26 -37.75 10.75
C TYR A 500 -7.63 -38.58 9.64
N GLN A 501 -6.31 -38.64 9.57
CA GLN A 501 -5.59 -39.47 8.60
C GLN A 501 -5.93 -40.97 8.78
N LEU A 502 -5.97 -41.46 10.03
CA LEU A 502 -6.36 -42.84 10.33
C LEU A 502 -7.79 -43.17 9.87
N LEU A 503 -8.73 -42.21 10.00
CA LEU A 503 -10.10 -42.39 9.52
C LEU A 503 -10.16 -42.43 7.98
N LEU A 504 -9.42 -41.55 7.30
CA LEU A 504 -9.36 -41.54 5.83
C LEU A 504 -8.76 -42.84 5.28
N GLU A 505 -7.71 -43.37 5.91
CA GLU A 505 -7.14 -44.68 5.55
C GLU A 505 -8.17 -45.80 5.68
N LYS A 506 -8.96 -45.82 6.76
CA LYS A 506 -10.07 -46.79 6.95
C LYS A 506 -11.17 -46.61 5.90
N LEU A 507 -11.51 -45.37 5.55
CA LEU A 507 -12.50 -45.07 4.52
C LEU A 507 -12.06 -45.57 3.14
N VAL A 508 -10.82 -45.28 2.74
CA VAL A 508 -10.25 -45.73 1.45
C VAL A 508 -10.25 -47.26 1.37
N LEU A 509 -9.83 -47.96 2.44
CA LEU A 509 -9.87 -49.42 2.50
C LEU A 509 -11.30 -49.99 2.37
N THR A 510 -12.29 -49.29 2.92
CA THR A 510 -13.70 -49.70 2.85
C THR A 510 -14.28 -49.47 1.45
N LEU A 511 -13.99 -48.33 0.82
CA LEU A 511 -14.41 -48.03 -0.55
C LEU A 511 -13.76 -48.96 -1.57
N ALA A 512 -12.48 -49.31 -1.40
CA ALA A 512 -11.76 -50.24 -2.26
C ALA A 512 -12.37 -51.66 -2.22
N ARG A 513 -12.87 -52.10 -1.05
CA ARG A 513 -13.60 -53.37 -0.93
C ARG A 513 -14.93 -53.33 -1.67
N ASN A 514 -15.70 -52.25 -1.54
CA ASN A 514 -17.02 -52.12 -2.16
C ASN A 514 -16.97 -51.98 -3.70
N THR A 515 -15.85 -51.49 -4.24
CA THR A 515 -15.64 -51.33 -5.70
C THR A 515 -15.17 -52.61 -6.39
N GLN A 516 -14.52 -53.54 -5.68
CA GLN A 516 -14.19 -54.87 -6.22
C GLN A 516 -15.42 -55.77 -6.40
N GLU A 517 -16.54 -55.48 -5.75
CA GLU A 517 -17.78 -56.26 -5.88
C GLU A 517 -18.69 -55.81 -7.04
N THR A 518 -18.34 -54.74 -7.79
CA THR A 518 -19.28 -54.09 -8.75
C THR A 518 -18.80 -53.93 -10.21
N THR A 519 -17.74 -54.60 -10.68
CA THR A 519 -17.37 -54.52 -12.11
C THR A 519 -18.03 -55.61 -12.98
N PRO A 520 -19.00 -55.28 -13.86
CA PRO A 520 -19.10 -55.87 -15.19
C PRO A 520 -18.39 -54.99 -16.24
N ASN A 521 -17.77 -55.64 -17.21
CA ASN A 521 -17.16 -55.08 -18.42
C ASN A 521 -18.04 -54.04 -19.14
N VAL A 522 -17.42 -53.03 -19.78
CA VAL A 522 -17.51 -52.71 -21.24
C VAL A 522 -16.81 -51.37 -21.56
N SER A 523 -16.33 -51.30 -22.81
CA SER A 523 -15.33 -50.48 -23.51
C SER A 523 -15.79 -49.19 -24.23
N PHE A 524 -14.87 -48.21 -24.32
CA PHE A 524 -14.49 -47.26 -25.42
C PHE A 524 -15.50 -46.36 -26.22
N LEU A 525 -15.35 -45.02 -26.05
CA LEU A 525 -15.28 -43.81 -26.98
C LEU A 525 -16.27 -43.59 -28.17
N PRO A 526 -16.28 -42.42 -28.87
CA PRO A 526 -16.54 -41.00 -28.49
C PRO A 526 -17.56 -40.27 -29.44
N ASP A 527 -18.11 -39.09 -29.09
CA ASP A 527 -18.39 -37.96 -30.02
C ASP A 527 -19.07 -36.76 -29.31
N LYS A 528 -18.66 -35.53 -29.71
CA LYS A 528 -19.15 -34.24 -29.21
C LYS A 528 -20.35 -33.75 -30.02
N PRO A 529 -21.33 -33.08 -29.37
CA PRO A 529 -21.92 -31.87 -29.97
C PRO A 529 -21.98 -30.68 -28.98
N ILE A 530 -22.08 -29.49 -29.58
CA ILE A 530 -22.26 -28.18 -28.94
C ILE A 530 -23.72 -28.10 -28.41
N PRO A 531 -23.99 -27.56 -27.19
CA PRO A 531 -25.35 -27.53 -26.65
C PRO A 531 -26.24 -26.52 -27.38
N THR A 532 -27.40 -26.99 -27.86
CA THR A 532 -28.50 -26.18 -28.40
C THR A 532 -29.38 -25.60 -27.28
N GLN A 533 -30.14 -24.54 -27.61
CA GLN A 533 -30.98 -23.74 -26.71
C GLN A 533 -32.00 -24.50 -25.84
N SER A 534 -32.26 -25.78 -26.07
CA SER A 534 -33.16 -26.59 -25.24
C SER A 534 -32.49 -27.25 -24.02
N GLU A 535 -31.15 -27.30 -23.95
CA GLU A 535 -30.44 -27.96 -22.84
C GLU A 535 -30.12 -27.03 -21.65
N ILE A 536 -30.49 -25.75 -21.73
CA ILE A 536 -30.22 -24.75 -20.67
C ILE A 536 -31.43 -24.55 -19.75
N GLU A 537 -32.63 -25.00 -20.13
CA GLU A 537 -33.85 -24.74 -19.34
C GLU A 537 -34.15 -25.82 -18.26
N ASP A 538 -33.56 -27.02 -18.34
CA ASP A 538 -33.84 -28.12 -17.39
C ASP A 538 -32.68 -28.45 -16.42
N ALA A 539 -31.65 -27.62 -16.30
CA ALA A 539 -30.60 -27.79 -15.29
C ALA A 539 -31.00 -27.18 -13.94
N PRO A 540 -31.12 -27.94 -12.83
CA PRO A 540 -31.58 -27.43 -11.53
C PRO A 540 -30.63 -26.43 -10.84
N CYS A 541 -29.52 -26.03 -11.47
CA CYS A 541 -28.44 -25.26 -10.84
C CYS A 541 -28.32 -23.78 -11.27
N LEU A 542 -29.18 -23.27 -12.15
CA LEU A 542 -29.05 -21.91 -12.71
C LEU A 542 -29.88 -20.81 -12.02
N ASN A 543 -30.50 -21.09 -10.88
CA ASN A 543 -31.23 -20.09 -10.07
C ASN A 543 -30.35 -19.20 -9.18
N THR A 544 -29.05 -19.12 -9.46
CA THR A 544 -28.12 -18.26 -8.73
C THR A 544 -28.05 -16.88 -9.37
N LYS A 545 -27.88 -15.84 -8.53
CA LYS A 545 -27.70 -14.42 -8.94
C LYS A 545 -26.62 -14.23 -10.02
N LEU A 546 -25.65 -15.15 -10.10
CA LEU A 546 -24.58 -15.19 -11.09
C LEU A 546 -25.08 -15.59 -12.51
N GLY A 547 -26.00 -16.56 -12.60
CA GLY A 547 -26.57 -17.02 -13.87
C GLY A 547 -27.39 -15.95 -14.60
N LEU A 548 -28.21 -15.19 -13.86
CA LEU A 548 -28.99 -14.08 -14.39
C LEU A 548 -28.11 -12.92 -14.90
N HIS A 549 -27.00 -12.65 -14.20
CA HIS A 549 -26.06 -11.59 -14.61
C HIS A 549 -25.33 -11.95 -15.90
N LEU A 550 -24.93 -13.22 -16.04
CA LEU A 550 -24.29 -13.73 -17.26
C LEU A 550 -25.23 -13.63 -18.47
N LEU A 551 -26.48 -14.05 -18.31
CA LEU A 551 -27.48 -13.95 -19.38
C LEU A 551 -27.70 -12.50 -19.84
N LYS A 552 -27.70 -11.55 -18.90
CA LYS A 552 -27.87 -10.12 -19.20
C LYS A 552 -26.71 -9.57 -20.03
N ILE A 553 -25.47 -9.88 -19.65
CA ILE A 553 -24.26 -9.41 -20.34
C ILE A 553 -24.18 -10.02 -21.75
N THR A 554 -24.46 -11.30 -21.90
CA THR A 554 -24.45 -11.97 -23.22
C THR A 554 -25.50 -11.39 -24.17
N LYS A 555 -26.72 -11.09 -23.67
CA LYS A 555 -27.76 -10.40 -24.47
C LYS A 555 -27.33 -8.99 -24.90
N GLN A 556 -26.60 -8.26 -24.04
CA GLN A 556 -26.08 -6.94 -24.40
C GLN A 556 -25.02 -7.03 -25.51
N LEU A 557 -24.11 -8.00 -25.44
CA LEU A 557 -23.12 -8.22 -26.50
C LEU A 557 -23.80 -8.56 -27.83
N GLN A 558 -24.77 -9.49 -27.83
CA GLN A 558 -25.53 -9.85 -29.03
C GLN A 558 -26.22 -8.64 -29.68
N LYS A 559 -26.86 -7.80 -28.86
CA LYS A 559 -27.49 -6.55 -29.34
C LYS A 559 -26.47 -5.61 -29.98
N LYS A 560 -25.30 -5.43 -29.36
CA LYS A 560 -24.23 -4.56 -29.89
C LYS A 560 -23.61 -5.14 -31.17
N MET A 561 -23.46 -6.46 -31.28
CA MET A 561 -22.99 -7.13 -32.51
C MET A 561 -23.93 -6.85 -33.70
N GLN A 562 -25.25 -6.94 -33.50
CA GLN A 562 -26.22 -6.63 -34.55
C GLN A 562 -26.13 -5.19 -35.09
N GLN A 563 -25.55 -4.27 -34.31
CA GLN A 563 -25.43 -2.85 -34.64
C GLN A 563 -24.03 -2.46 -35.13
N ASP A 564 -23.04 -3.34 -34.97
CA ASP A 564 -21.63 -3.03 -35.22
C ASP A 564 -20.98 -4.14 -36.05
N TYR A 565 -20.76 -3.82 -37.33
CA TYR A 565 -20.11 -4.71 -38.28
C TYR A 565 -18.66 -5.03 -37.89
N LEU A 566 -17.91 -4.06 -37.33
CA LEU A 566 -16.51 -4.26 -36.94
C LEU A 566 -16.42 -5.20 -35.74
N LEU A 567 -17.29 -5.05 -34.74
CA LEU A 567 -17.37 -5.95 -33.59
C LEU A 567 -17.74 -7.38 -34.02
N THR A 568 -18.74 -7.50 -34.89
CA THR A 568 -19.17 -8.80 -35.44
C THR A 568 -18.05 -9.48 -36.22
N GLN A 569 -17.37 -8.74 -37.10
CA GLN A 569 -16.26 -9.25 -37.89
C GLN A 569 -15.09 -9.66 -37.00
N ALA A 570 -14.77 -8.88 -35.96
CA ALA A 570 -13.67 -9.19 -35.05
C ALA A 570 -13.95 -10.48 -34.24
N ILE A 571 -15.18 -10.65 -33.73
CA ILE A 571 -15.59 -11.86 -33.00
C ILE A 571 -15.59 -13.08 -33.91
N ALA A 572 -16.15 -12.98 -35.12
CA ALA A 572 -16.21 -14.09 -36.07
C ALA A 572 -14.82 -14.59 -36.51
N ASN A 573 -13.82 -13.71 -36.50
CA ASN A 573 -12.43 -14.05 -36.84
C ASN A 573 -11.60 -14.47 -35.62
N SER A 574 -12.16 -14.44 -34.41
CA SER A 574 -11.46 -14.85 -33.19
C SER A 574 -11.36 -16.38 -33.11
N LYS A 575 -10.26 -16.87 -32.54
CA LYS A 575 -10.04 -18.30 -32.24
C LYS A 575 -10.38 -18.66 -30.80
N ILE A 576 -10.91 -17.71 -30.01
CA ILE A 576 -11.15 -17.87 -28.58
C ILE A 576 -12.54 -18.46 -28.37
N GLU A 577 -12.62 -19.76 -28.05
CA GLU A 577 -13.86 -20.42 -27.64
C GLU A 577 -13.61 -21.39 -26.46
N PRO A 578 -14.43 -21.34 -25.39
CA PRO A 578 -15.53 -20.41 -25.13
C PRO A 578 -15.03 -19.02 -24.66
N PHE A 579 -15.82 -17.96 -24.91
CA PHE A 579 -15.49 -16.61 -24.46
C PHE A 579 -15.57 -16.48 -22.93
N PRO A 580 -14.47 -16.10 -22.24
CA PRO A 580 -14.53 -15.76 -20.82
C PRO A 580 -15.46 -14.56 -20.58
N ILE A 581 -16.17 -14.55 -19.45
CA ILE A 581 -17.10 -13.47 -19.07
C ILE A 581 -16.40 -12.10 -19.08
N ASN A 582 -15.16 -12.05 -18.60
CA ASN A 582 -14.37 -10.82 -18.56
C ASN A 582 -14.08 -10.30 -19.98
N LEU A 583 -13.79 -11.20 -20.92
CA LEU A 583 -13.60 -10.81 -22.32
C LEU A 583 -14.88 -10.20 -22.92
N ILE A 584 -16.06 -10.73 -22.59
CA ILE A 584 -17.34 -10.14 -23.04
C ILE A 584 -17.53 -8.72 -22.49
N LYS A 585 -17.19 -8.49 -21.22
CA LYS A 585 -17.23 -7.15 -20.61
C LYS A 585 -16.26 -6.20 -21.30
N ASP A 586 -15.05 -6.65 -21.59
CA ASP A 586 -14.01 -5.85 -22.25
C ASP A 586 -14.45 -5.38 -23.64
N LEU A 587 -15.09 -6.27 -24.42
CA LEU A 587 -15.64 -5.92 -25.73
C LEU A 587 -16.75 -4.87 -25.64
N LEU A 588 -17.59 -4.93 -24.59
CA LEU A 588 -18.63 -3.94 -24.35
C LEU A 588 -18.03 -2.57 -23.95
N ILE A 589 -16.98 -2.56 -23.12
CA ILE A 589 -16.26 -1.34 -22.74
C ILE A 589 -15.61 -0.68 -23.97
N LEU A 590 -14.95 -1.46 -24.82
CA LEU A 590 -14.37 -0.97 -26.08
C LEU A 590 -15.42 -0.33 -26.99
N LYS A 591 -16.59 -0.98 -27.09
CA LYS A 591 -17.71 -0.48 -27.88
C LYS A 591 -18.29 0.81 -27.31
N GLU A 592 -18.47 0.88 -26.00
CA GLU A 592 -18.98 2.08 -25.31
C GLU A 592 -18.04 3.27 -25.52
N PHE A 593 -16.74 3.07 -25.33
CA PHE A 593 -15.74 4.10 -25.61
C PHE A 593 -15.84 4.62 -27.05
N HIS A 594 -15.87 3.71 -28.03
CA HIS A 594 -16.01 4.07 -29.43
C HIS A 594 -17.26 4.92 -29.69
N ASP A 595 -18.43 4.45 -29.22
CA ASP A 595 -19.72 5.13 -29.43
C ASP A 595 -19.71 6.53 -28.80
N SER A 596 -19.18 6.66 -27.58
CA SER A 596 -19.07 7.93 -26.88
C SER A 596 -18.15 8.93 -27.59
N GLN A 597 -17.01 8.48 -28.14
CA GLN A 597 -16.11 9.38 -28.87
C GLN A 597 -16.73 9.83 -30.21
N ILE A 598 -17.41 8.95 -30.93
CA ILE A 598 -18.10 9.32 -32.18
C ILE A 598 -19.22 10.32 -31.90
N ALA A 599 -20.02 10.10 -30.84
CA ALA A 599 -21.06 11.04 -30.43
C ALA A 599 -20.48 12.41 -30.02
N LEU A 600 -19.35 12.42 -29.31
CA LEU A 600 -18.66 13.65 -28.93
C LEU A 600 -18.22 14.45 -30.16
N ASN A 601 -17.78 13.78 -31.22
CA ASN A 601 -17.44 14.45 -32.48
C ASN A 601 -18.67 15.02 -33.18
N GLN A 602 -19.80 14.30 -33.17
CA GLN A 602 -21.06 14.80 -33.73
C GLN A 602 -21.53 16.08 -33.01
N GLU A 603 -21.34 16.14 -31.69
CA GLU A 603 -21.69 17.30 -30.87
C GLU A 603 -20.72 18.48 -31.08
N ASN A 604 -19.42 18.21 -31.17
CA ASN A 604 -18.38 19.26 -31.14
C ASN A 604 -17.73 19.56 -32.50
N GLN A 605 -18.14 18.87 -33.57
CA GLN A 605 -17.65 19.06 -34.95
C GLN A 605 -16.10 19.03 -35.06
N LEU A 606 -15.46 18.06 -34.41
CA LEU A 606 -14.00 17.88 -34.34
C LEU A 606 -13.37 17.33 -35.65
N GLY A 607 -14.18 17.08 -36.68
CA GLY A 607 -13.75 16.72 -38.04
C GLY A 607 -13.68 15.22 -38.35
N GLU A 608 -13.56 14.86 -39.62
CA GLU A 608 -13.56 13.45 -40.08
C GLU A 608 -12.28 12.69 -39.69
N ASP A 609 -11.15 13.41 -39.56
CA ASP A 609 -9.89 12.83 -39.08
C ASP A 609 -10.00 12.35 -37.63
N TYR A 610 -10.90 12.95 -36.84
CA TYR A 610 -11.22 12.50 -35.49
C TYR A 610 -11.89 11.13 -35.54
N ASN A 611 -13.00 10.98 -36.28
CA ASN A 611 -13.72 9.71 -36.41
C ASN A 611 -12.81 8.61 -36.97
N SER A 612 -12.03 8.92 -38.01
CA SER A 612 -11.12 7.97 -38.63
C SER A 612 -10.09 7.41 -37.63
N SER A 613 -9.55 8.28 -36.76
CA SER A 613 -8.59 7.88 -35.73
C SER A 613 -9.23 7.00 -34.65
N ILE A 614 -10.47 7.32 -34.25
CA ILE A 614 -11.27 6.51 -33.30
C ILE A 614 -11.62 5.14 -33.88
N HIS A 615 -12.10 5.09 -35.13
CA HIS A 615 -12.43 3.83 -35.81
C HIS A 615 -11.22 2.91 -35.94
N GLN A 616 -10.07 3.48 -36.33
CA GLN A 616 -8.85 2.70 -36.48
C GLN A 616 -8.34 2.17 -35.13
N PHE A 617 -8.38 3.01 -34.09
CA PHE A 617 -8.03 2.57 -32.73
C PHE A 617 -8.94 1.46 -32.22
N TYR A 618 -10.26 1.62 -32.37
CA TYR A 618 -11.23 0.62 -31.96
C TYR A 618 -11.03 -0.73 -32.66
N LYS A 619 -10.78 -0.72 -33.97
CA LYS A 619 -10.47 -1.93 -34.74
C LYS A 619 -9.22 -2.66 -34.22
N GLU A 620 -8.15 -1.92 -33.98
CA GLU A 620 -6.90 -2.47 -33.43
C GLU A 620 -7.10 -2.99 -32.00
N ALA A 621 -7.90 -2.29 -31.19
CA ALA A 621 -8.18 -2.68 -29.83
C ALA A 621 -9.01 -3.97 -29.73
N LEU A 622 -10.02 -4.13 -30.58
CA LEU A 622 -10.78 -5.38 -30.71
C LEU A 622 -9.87 -6.54 -31.12
N SER A 623 -9.04 -6.35 -32.15
CA SER A 623 -8.11 -7.38 -32.62
C SER A 623 -7.10 -7.79 -31.55
N THR A 624 -6.63 -6.82 -30.75
CA THR A 624 -5.67 -7.06 -29.67
C THR A 624 -6.32 -7.81 -28.52
N ARG A 625 -7.54 -7.43 -28.11
CA ARG A 625 -8.22 -8.07 -26.99
C ARG A 625 -8.69 -9.48 -27.30
N LEU A 626 -9.05 -9.72 -28.56
CA LEU A 626 -9.42 -11.03 -29.10
C LEU A 626 -8.21 -11.87 -29.55
N SER A 627 -6.98 -11.38 -29.34
CA SER A 627 -5.78 -12.15 -29.63
C SER A 627 -5.56 -13.22 -28.56
N GLY A 628 -4.87 -14.30 -28.95
CA GLY A 628 -4.38 -15.32 -28.01
C GLY A 628 -3.15 -14.87 -27.22
N ASP A 629 -2.75 -13.60 -27.30
CA ASP A 629 -1.55 -13.11 -26.63
C ASP A 629 -1.75 -12.99 -25.12
N SER A 630 -0.65 -13.03 -24.36
CA SER A 630 -0.71 -12.79 -22.92
C SER A 630 -1.23 -11.38 -22.59
N LEU A 631 -1.91 -11.22 -21.44
CA LEU A 631 -2.46 -9.92 -21.00
C LEU A 631 -1.43 -8.77 -21.04
N PRO A 632 -0.16 -8.94 -20.60
CA PRO A 632 0.84 -7.88 -20.71
C PRO A 632 1.12 -7.44 -22.15
N LEU A 633 1.13 -8.38 -23.11
CA LEU A 633 1.33 -8.05 -24.53
C LEU A 633 0.13 -7.31 -25.09
N GLN A 634 -1.09 -7.69 -24.71
CA GLN A 634 -2.32 -7.00 -25.10
C GLN A 634 -2.34 -5.56 -24.56
N ILE A 635 -1.99 -5.36 -23.28
CA ILE A 635 -1.88 -4.04 -22.65
C ILE A 635 -0.88 -3.15 -23.41
N ASN A 636 0.31 -3.69 -23.71
CA ASN A 636 1.35 -2.95 -24.41
C ASN A 636 0.94 -2.56 -25.83
N ALA A 637 0.26 -3.46 -26.56
CA ALA A 637 -0.25 -3.18 -27.89
C ALA A 637 -1.33 -2.09 -27.88
N LEU A 638 -2.27 -2.14 -26.93
CA LEU A 638 -3.31 -1.12 -26.75
C LEU A 638 -2.73 0.26 -26.41
N LEU A 639 -1.77 0.29 -25.48
CA LEU A 639 -1.05 1.51 -25.11
C LEU A 639 -0.34 2.11 -26.32
N LYS A 640 0.46 1.30 -27.02
CA LYS A 640 1.20 1.72 -28.21
C LYS A 640 0.25 2.31 -29.27
N SER A 641 -0.86 1.64 -29.54
CA SER A 641 -1.86 2.11 -30.50
C SER A 641 -2.47 3.46 -30.08
N ALA A 642 -2.84 3.62 -28.81
CA ALA A 642 -3.40 4.88 -28.29
C ALA A 642 -2.41 6.05 -28.42
N TYR A 643 -1.16 5.85 -28.02
CA TYR A 643 -0.12 6.89 -28.13
C TYR A 643 0.18 7.24 -29.60
N GLN A 644 0.34 6.24 -30.47
CA GLN A 644 0.63 6.48 -31.89
C GLN A 644 -0.47 7.27 -32.58
N LYS A 645 -1.75 7.01 -32.26
CA LYS A 645 -2.88 7.67 -32.92
C LYS A 645 -3.19 9.05 -32.34
N PHE A 646 -3.16 9.19 -31.02
CA PHE A 646 -3.70 10.40 -30.37
C PHE A 646 -2.62 11.40 -29.93
N GLN A 647 -1.40 10.96 -29.61
CA GLN A 647 -0.32 11.88 -29.23
C GLN A 647 0.25 12.61 -30.45
N ALA A 648 0.48 11.89 -31.55
CA ALA A 648 1.04 12.45 -32.79
C ALA A 648 0.15 13.55 -33.40
N GLN A 649 -1.15 13.52 -33.12
CA GLN A 649 -2.15 14.46 -33.64
C GLN A 649 -2.54 15.55 -32.62
N GLN A 650 -1.81 15.68 -31.49
CA GLN A 650 -2.10 16.62 -30.40
C GLN A 650 -3.52 16.45 -29.77
N LYS A 651 -4.13 15.27 -29.89
CA LYS A 651 -5.47 14.95 -29.37
C LYS A 651 -5.41 14.48 -27.91
N THR A 652 -4.91 15.35 -27.03
CA THR A 652 -4.61 15.04 -25.61
C THR A 652 -5.80 14.53 -24.82
N ARG A 653 -7.00 15.05 -25.08
CA ARG A 653 -8.24 14.59 -24.44
C ARG A 653 -8.58 13.14 -24.79
N ILE A 654 -8.58 12.79 -26.08
CA ILE A 654 -8.87 11.41 -26.52
C ILE A 654 -7.83 10.44 -25.96
N LEU A 655 -6.56 10.85 -25.93
CA LEU A 655 -5.50 10.04 -25.34
C LEU A 655 -5.82 9.72 -23.88
N SER A 656 -6.20 10.72 -23.07
CA SER A 656 -6.56 10.49 -21.68
C SER A 656 -7.77 9.56 -21.52
N GLU A 657 -8.82 9.74 -22.31
CA GLU A 657 -10.03 8.92 -22.25
C GLU A 657 -9.74 7.48 -22.73
N SER A 658 -8.84 7.32 -23.70
CA SER A 658 -8.36 6.00 -24.16
C SER A 658 -7.56 5.29 -23.06
N LEU A 659 -6.70 5.99 -22.33
CA LEU A 659 -5.93 5.40 -21.24
C LEU A 659 -6.83 4.95 -20.08
N VAL A 660 -7.87 5.73 -19.76
CA VAL A 660 -8.90 5.36 -18.77
C VAL A 660 -9.68 4.13 -19.22
N MET A 661 -10.08 4.08 -20.50
CA MET A 661 -10.75 2.93 -21.07
C MET A 661 -9.87 1.68 -20.98
N ILE A 662 -8.60 1.75 -21.39
CA ILE A 662 -7.69 0.60 -21.32
C ILE A 662 -7.54 0.15 -19.87
N GLY A 663 -7.46 1.07 -18.90
CA GLY A 663 -7.44 0.72 -17.47
C GLY A 663 -8.68 -0.05 -17.01
N SER A 664 -9.85 0.29 -17.56
CA SER A 664 -11.10 -0.41 -17.28
C SER A 664 -11.16 -1.84 -17.85
N LEU A 665 -10.44 -2.14 -18.94
CA LEU A 665 -10.38 -3.49 -19.55
C LEU A 665 -9.62 -4.52 -18.72
N PHE A 666 -8.84 -4.07 -17.73
CA PHE A 666 -7.99 -4.94 -16.93
C PHE A 666 -8.32 -4.81 -15.44
N ASP A 667 -9.62 -4.68 -15.13
CA ASP A 667 -10.19 -4.61 -13.78
C ASP A 667 -9.50 -3.58 -12.86
N GLY A 668 -9.05 -2.45 -13.43
CA GLY A 668 -8.40 -1.41 -12.65
C GLY A 668 -7.03 -1.82 -12.10
N LEU A 669 -6.32 -2.76 -12.74
CA LEU A 669 -4.88 -2.92 -12.57
C LEU A 669 -4.22 -1.54 -12.70
N GLY A 670 -3.78 -0.98 -11.57
CA GLY A 670 -3.28 0.40 -11.41
C GLY A 670 -1.98 0.71 -12.12
N LEU A 671 -1.85 0.37 -13.40
CA LEU A 671 -0.59 0.33 -14.14
C LEU A 671 -0.79 0.55 -15.65
N ILE A 672 -1.34 1.69 -16.09
CA ILE A 672 -1.31 2.03 -17.54
C ILE A 672 -0.60 3.35 -17.85
N VAL A 673 -0.48 4.28 -16.89
CA VAL A 673 0.43 5.44 -17.05
C VAL A 673 1.87 5.11 -16.63
N GLY A 674 2.06 4.17 -15.69
CA GLY A 674 3.39 3.70 -15.26
C GLY A 674 4.07 2.73 -16.22
N LEU A 675 3.30 1.90 -16.96
CA LEU A 675 3.86 0.94 -17.93
C LEU A 675 4.22 1.58 -19.28
N GLY A 676 3.57 2.68 -19.68
CA GLY A 676 3.89 3.39 -20.92
C GLY A 676 5.36 3.83 -21.01
N HIS A 677 5.97 4.21 -19.88
CA HIS A 677 7.38 4.63 -19.86
C HIS A 677 8.38 3.45 -19.86
N LYS A 678 8.10 2.34 -19.16
CA LYS A 678 9.02 1.18 -19.13
C LYS A 678 9.08 0.41 -20.45
N VAL A 679 8.05 0.50 -21.29
CA VAL A 679 7.94 -0.24 -22.56
C VAL A 679 8.45 0.57 -23.76
N LEU A 680 8.52 1.90 -23.65
CA LEU A 680 9.06 2.77 -24.71
C LEU A 680 10.59 2.97 -24.65
N ASP A 681 11.26 2.52 -23.58
CA ASP A 681 12.71 2.67 -23.39
C ASP A 681 13.57 1.66 -24.17
N LYS A 682 12.97 0.73 -24.92
CA LYS A 682 13.74 -0.15 -25.82
C LYS A 682 13.10 -0.22 -27.20
N THR A 683 13.82 0.36 -28.16
CA THR A 683 13.63 0.27 -29.61
C THR A 683 12.28 0.78 -30.14
N PHE A 684 12.19 2.06 -30.55
CA PHE A 684 11.38 2.50 -31.72
C PHE A 684 11.44 4.01 -32.05
N LEU A 685 12.33 4.82 -31.44
CA LEU A 685 12.36 6.29 -31.67
C LEU A 685 13.54 6.82 -32.49
N PHE A 686 14.22 5.96 -33.26
CA PHE A 686 15.11 6.42 -34.32
C PHE A 686 14.75 5.73 -35.63
N ASN A 687 13.86 6.36 -36.39
CA ASN A 687 13.93 6.26 -37.83
C ASN A 687 14.21 7.66 -38.38
N SER A 688 15.29 7.72 -39.12
CA SER A 688 15.94 8.86 -39.73
C SER A 688 15.00 9.67 -40.62
N ALA A 689 14.89 10.97 -40.32
CA ALA A 689 14.74 12.00 -41.33
C ALA A 689 15.88 13.02 -41.12
N SER A 690 16.98 12.80 -41.84
CA SER A 690 17.99 13.82 -42.07
C SER A 690 17.45 14.81 -43.09
N THR A 691 17.32 16.09 -42.71
CA THR A 691 17.41 17.21 -43.66
C THR A 691 18.09 18.39 -42.98
N SER A 692 19.36 18.58 -43.36
CA SER A 692 20.02 19.85 -43.69
C SER A 692 19.56 21.13 -42.98
N THR A 693 20.41 21.65 -42.10
CA THR A 693 20.91 23.01 -42.33
C THR A 693 22.35 23.12 -41.82
N GLU A 694 23.18 23.64 -42.71
CA GLU A 694 24.62 23.80 -42.61
C GLU A 694 25.02 24.78 -41.50
N GLY A 695 26.20 24.52 -40.95
CA GLY A 695 26.87 25.36 -39.97
C GLY A 695 28.32 24.88 -39.78
N SER A 696 29.07 24.89 -40.87
CA SER A 696 30.53 24.77 -40.96
C SER A 696 31.20 25.48 -39.77
N SER A 697 32.18 24.92 -39.07
CA SER A 697 33.50 24.66 -39.63
C SER A 697 34.35 23.79 -38.71
N ASN A 698 35.14 22.93 -39.37
CA ASN A 698 36.16 22.04 -38.86
C ASN A 698 37.25 22.74 -38.03
N VAL A 699 37.74 22.09 -36.96
CA VAL A 699 39.19 21.87 -36.77
C VAL A 699 39.41 20.45 -36.20
N ARG A 700 40.17 19.67 -36.98
CA ARG A 700 40.67 18.32 -36.68
C ARG A 700 41.78 18.37 -35.63
N LEU A 701 41.70 17.48 -34.65
CA LEU A 701 42.84 16.99 -33.88
C LEU A 701 43.70 16.05 -34.74
N ILE A 702 45.02 16.25 -34.77
CA ILE A 702 46.00 15.17 -34.98
C ILE A 702 47.12 15.27 -33.93
N LYS A 703 47.52 14.09 -33.48
CA LYS A 703 48.44 13.70 -32.41
C LYS A 703 49.92 14.08 -32.64
N ASN A 704 50.62 14.11 -31.50
CA ASN A 704 52.06 14.01 -31.19
C ASN A 704 52.97 13.32 -32.23
N ASP A 705 54.19 13.85 -32.43
CA ASP A 705 55.43 13.36 -31.78
C ASP A 705 56.70 14.14 -32.22
N THR A 706 57.61 14.33 -31.24
CA THR A 706 59.09 14.50 -31.27
C THR A 706 59.79 15.30 -32.39
N SER A 707 60.53 16.37 -32.01
CA SER A 707 62.01 16.38 -31.94
C SER A 707 62.62 17.80 -31.75
N ALA A 708 63.46 17.94 -30.72
CA ALA A 708 64.63 18.80 -30.50
C ALA A 708 64.89 20.07 -31.37
N THR A 709 65.11 21.22 -30.73
CA THR A 709 66.46 21.82 -30.46
C THR A 709 66.41 23.28 -29.96
N CYS A 710 67.21 23.55 -28.92
CA CYS A 710 67.99 24.76 -28.59
C CYS A 710 67.33 26.16 -28.37
N GLU A 711 67.24 26.55 -27.08
CA GLU A 711 67.91 27.71 -26.42
C GLU A 711 67.66 29.19 -26.86
N PRO A 712 68.02 30.22 -26.05
CA PRO A 712 67.38 30.66 -24.79
C PRO A 712 67.13 32.20 -24.78
N ASN A 713 66.56 32.75 -23.70
CA ASN A 713 66.80 34.11 -23.11
C ASN A 713 65.63 34.47 -22.17
N SER A 714 65.85 34.50 -20.84
CA SER A 714 66.13 35.71 -20.02
C SER A 714 65.11 36.83 -20.26
N SER A 715 64.34 37.34 -19.31
CA SER A 715 64.76 38.00 -18.05
C SER A 715 63.47 38.50 -17.37
N LEU A 716 63.23 38.20 -16.09
CA LEU A 716 63.33 39.14 -14.95
C LEU A 716 62.33 40.32 -14.95
N LEU A 717 61.41 40.26 -13.98
CA LEU A 717 61.06 41.28 -12.95
C LEU A 717 59.56 41.58 -12.78
N ASP A 718 59.10 41.24 -11.57
CA ASP A 718 58.05 41.84 -10.73
C ASP A 718 58.05 43.40 -10.71
N PRO A 719 57.22 44.08 -9.91
CA PRO A 719 55.77 43.99 -9.73
C PRO A 719 55.11 45.40 -9.75
N THR A 720 53.78 45.45 -9.84
CA THR A 720 52.91 46.36 -9.05
C THR A 720 51.50 45.80 -9.01
#